data_AF-A0A0V0XSK0-F1
#
_entry.id   AF-A0A0V0XSK0-F1
#
_cell.length_a   1.000
_cell.length_b   1.000
_cell.length_c   1.000
_cell.angle_alpha   90.00
_cell.angle_beta   90.00
_cell.angle_gamma   90.00
#
_symmetry.space_group_name_H-M   'P 1'
#
loop_
_entity.id
_entity.type
_entity.pdbx_description
1 polymer ?
#
loop_
_entity_poly.entity_id
_entity_poly.type
_entity_poly.pdbx_seq_one_letter_code
_entity_poly.pdbx_strand_id
1 'polypeptide(L)'
;MASWDEIKSLAADLRRVQLGESSKKLSQRNCIELITKLVENGMLEVITSVNRKDYITPEYLLTQIKNEIIANEGRVSLASLQQVLGVDFNIIEKQVNQLVANDENLSVCLGQIISKDYMNKVCIEIDKLLAKQGKLSVGDLAKKYDFPTAFLAEEVYHQIGKAIHGFVDSADSNIILTKTFVERQTAILRGVLSGCTRVISVKKLVTEFSVEPSLFFSCFDELRSRGYVRGVLYGGNQVERAVYMPEICAEKLKSHVLDFYRQNGYIELSYVKKFGVSDVSQFLTRLLTSENGCEPYKNLKESLLSEKLWLEFESLAKETMAQNLWLDVSAIAPDVLNDADICCLADMLEKGNKKWNRLEDLYFFDESLANSCLHLFDLLILEKADKEAPLYKKSLQQQHQKGASQSQEKARGKKKAAHVKGKKKKVGNDDEEDETSRSSVNTFMTAEQIVTVLKDSVTLENCPHCILEELSEILVSPLNAKYRARLDAVFLIAYDSHRKTRTDLSEKMNRLYSTIALSDLSLSVFDEKLTQQLRLHLLRGACTDLANLALGDYTDMPNPLEITKKLRDSAIQEMVSPAKEYFEALFASLSEKVTLQPFYDAMEKIALPNICGLNLYHPDRKMKTEMVNNRCNYLAEELKACSEPATALLLSCLLLFTLTTNQLLLASGKFVPQLISYLHDQLPSDTKELLLQAQEAVVSFLKSEQNEESKNAAMEIVHLLREKILTDMEEKVKLC
;
A
#
# COMPACT_ATOMS: atom_id res chain seq x y z
N MET A 1 -45.35 -120.21 -3.17
CA MET A 1 -44.00 -120.36 -2.58
C MET A 1 -43.53 -121.76 -2.92
N ALA A 2 -42.54 -121.89 -3.80
CA ALA A 2 -41.96 -123.19 -4.11
C ALA A 2 -41.27 -123.75 -2.85
N SER A 3 -41.45 -125.04 -2.56
CA SER A 3 -40.87 -125.66 -1.36
C SER A 3 -39.34 -125.76 -1.47
N TRP A 4 -38.62 -125.71 -0.34
CA TRP A 4 -37.15 -125.82 -0.35
C TRP A 4 -36.67 -127.14 -1.01
N ASP A 5 -37.49 -128.18 -0.98
CA ASP A 5 -37.23 -129.45 -1.65
C ASP A 5 -37.47 -129.36 -3.17
N GLU A 6 -38.45 -128.58 -3.62
CA GLU A 6 -38.61 -128.24 -5.04
C GLU A 6 -37.39 -127.44 -5.54
N ILE A 7 -36.88 -126.48 -4.77
CA ILE A 7 -35.69 -125.70 -5.13
C ILE A 7 -34.45 -126.61 -5.22
N LYS A 8 -34.29 -127.56 -4.28
CA LYS A 8 -33.19 -128.56 -4.34
C LYS A 8 -33.35 -129.53 -5.50
N SER A 9 -34.57 -129.98 -5.80
CA SER A 9 -34.87 -130.83 -6.95
C SER A 9 -34.56 -130.10 -8.25
N LEU A 10 -35.03 -128.87 -8.40
CA LEU A 10 -34.73 -128.00 -9.54
C LEU A 10 -33.23 -127.73 -9.66
N ALA A 11 -32.52 -127.49 -8.55
CA ALA A 11 -31.07 -127.31 -8.56
C ALA A 11 -30.32 -128.60 -8.95
N ALA A 12 -30.82 -129.77 -8.53
CA ALA A 12 -30.26 -131.07 -8.88
C ALA A 12 -30.53 -131.42 -10.35
N ASP A 13 -31.73 -131.15 -10.86
CA ASP A 13 -32.08 -131.32 -12.26
C ASP A 13 -31.33 -130.33 -13.15
N LEU A 14 -31.14 -129.09 -12.70
CA LEU A 14 -30.34 -128.10 -13.40
C LEU A 14 -28.86 -128.49 -13.43
N ARG A 15 -28.30 -129.04 -12.33
CA ARG A 15 -26.95 -129.66 -12.33
C ARG A 15 -26.88 -130.85 -13.28
N ARG A 16 -27.90 -131.70 -13.33
CA ARG A 16 -27.97 -132.87 -14.22
C ARG A 16 -28.02 -132.45 -15.68
N VAL A 17 -28.79 -131.40 -16.02
CA VAL A 17 -28.87 -130.82 -17.37
C VAL A 17 -27.56 -130.10 -17.75
N GLN A 18 -26.91 -129.41 -16.80
CA GLN A 18 -25.61 -128.75 -17.04
C GLN A 18 -24.43 -129.72 -17.21
N LEU A 19 -24.49 -130.89 -16.55
CA LEU A 19 -23.51 -131.98 -16.70
C LEU A 19 -23.77 -132.85 -17.94
N GLY A 20 -24.96 -132.75 -18.55
CA GLY A 20 -25.23 -133.35 -19.85
C GLY A 20 -24.46 -132.61 -20.94
N GLU A 21 -23.57 -133.30 -21.66
CA GLU A 21 -22.94 -132.72 -22.84
C GLU A 21 -23.99 -132.47 -23.92
N SER A 22 -24.49 -131.24 -24.00
CA SER A 22 -25.28 -130.78 -25.13
C SER A 22 -24.40 -130.83 -26.38
N SER A 23 -24.73 -131.69 -27.35
CA SER A 23 -24.00 -131.87 -28.62
C SER A 23 -24.01 -130.64 -29.55
N LYS A 24 -24.59 -129.53 -29.11
CA LYS A 24 -24.61 -128.25 -29.82
C LYS A 24 -24.24 -127.10 -28.88
N LYS A 25 -22.96 -127.01 -28.51
CA LYS A 25 -22.42 -125.74 -27.99
C LYS A 25 -22.35 -124.75 -29.15
N LEU A 26 -23.19 -123.72 -29.11
CA LEU A 26 -23.04 -122.58 -30.01
C LEU A 26 -21.67 -121.96 -29.73
N SER A 27 -20.86 -121.81 -30.78
CA SER A 27 -19.59 -121.10 -30.65
C SER A 27 -19.86 -119.65 -30.22
N GLN A 28 -18.91 -119.01 -29.54
CA GLN A 28 -19.04 -117.61 -29.14
C GLN A 28 -19.34 -116.70 -30.35
N ARG A 29 -18.77 -117.03 -31.52
CA ARG A 29 -19.03 -116.35 -32.80
C ARG A 29 -20.50 -116.48 -33.24
N ASN A 30 -21.08 -117.67 -33.13
CA ASN A 30 -22.48 -117.89 -33.47
C ASN A 30 -23.42 -117.19 -32.47
N CYS A 31 -23.06 -117.14 -31.18
CA CYS A 31 -23.84 -116.41 -30.18
C CYS A 31 -23.84 -114.90 -30.46
N ILE A 32 -22.68 -114.32 -30.82
CA ILE A 32 -22.56 -112.90 -31.19
C ILE A 32 -23.38 -112.62 -32.45
N GLU A 33 -23.31 -113.47 -33.48
CA GLU A 33 -24.06 -113.28 -34.72
C GLU A 33 -25.59 -113.37 -34.50
N LEU A 34 -26.04 -114.30 -33.66
CA LEU A 34 -27.45 -114.40 -33.27
C LEU A 34 -27.91 -113.15 -32.51
N ILE A 35 -27.15 -112.69 -31.52
CA ILE A 35 -27.47 -111.46 -30.78
C ILE A 35 -27.50 -110.26 -31.73
N THR A 36 -26.53 -110.15 -32.64
CA THR A 36 -26.47 -109.08 -33.64
C THR A 36 -27.72 -109.08 -34.53
N LYS A 37 -28.15 -110.25 -35.02
CA LYS A 37 -29.40 -110.39 -35.79
C LYS A 37 -30.65 -110.09 -34.99
N LEU A 38 -30.67 -110.41 -33.70
CA LEU A 38 -31.81 -110.07 -32.81
C LEU A 38 -31.91 -108.56 -32.57
N VAL A 39 -30.76 -107.87 -32.47
CA VAL A 39 -30.68 -106.41 -32.37
C VAL A 39 -31.09 -105.74 -33.68
N GLU A 40 -30.60 -106.21 -34.83
CA GLU A 40 -30.94 -105.68 -36.17
C GLU A 40 -32.45 -105.79 -36.48
N ASN A 41 -33.09 -106.85 -35.99
CA ASN A 41 -34.54 -107.06 -36.13
C ASN A 41 -35.38 -106.33 -35.06
N GLY A 42 -34.74 -105.55 -34.17
CA GLY A 42 -35.43 -104.80 -33.11
C GLY A 42 -36.07 -105.66 -32.02
N MET A 43 -35.74 -106.96 -31.94
CA MET A 43 -36.33 -107.90 -30.97
C MET A 43 -35.58 -107.94 -29.64
N LEU A 44 -34.36 -107.38 -29.57
CA LEU A 44 -33.52 -107.36 -28.37
C LEU A 44 -32.75 -106.04 -28.30
N GLU A 45 -32.88 -105.32 -27.19
CA GLU A 45 -32.06 -104.13 -26.89
C GLU A 45 -31.00 -104.49 -25.85
N VAL A 46 -29.72 -104.50 -26.25
CA VAL A 46 -28.60 -104.86 -25.39
C VAL A 46 -27.45 -103.87 -25.50
N ILE A 47 -26.85 -103.57 -24.36
CA ILE A 47 -25.71 -102.69 -24.19
C ILE A 47 -24.46 -103.55 -24.04
N THR A 48 -23.41 -103.27 -24.82
CA THR A 48 -22.12 -103.96 -24.69
C THR A 48 -21.25 -103.29 -23.63
N SER A 49 -20.61 -104.11 -22.78
CA SER A 49 -19.52 -103.67 -21.89
C SER A 49 -18.36 -103.04 -22.67
N VAL A 50 -17.55 -102.20 -22.01
CA VAL A 50 -16.33 -101.57 -22.57
C VAL A 50 -15.35 -102.63 -23.12
N ASN A 51 -15.33 -103.82 -22.53
CA ASN A 51 -14.52 -104.95 -22.98
C ASN A 51 -15.16 -105.76 -24.12
N ARG A 52 -16.36 -105.37 -24.59
CA ARG A 52 -17.19 -106.02 -25.62
C ARG A 52 -17.48 -107.51 -25.39
N LYS A 53 -17.38 -107.97 -24.14
CA LYS A 53 -17.57 -109.39 -23.77
C LYS A 53 -18.95 -109.68 -23.20
N ASP A 54 -19.55 -108.71 -22.53
CA ASP A 54 -20.82 -108.87 -21.82
C ASP A 54 -21.92 -108.01 -22.47
N TYR A 55 -23.12 -108.60 -22.58
CA TYR A 55 -24.33 -107.92 -23.03
C TYR A 55 -25.24 -107.70 -21.82
N ILE A 56 -25.61 -106.44 -21.58
CA ILE A 56 -26.42 -106.02 -20.45
C ILE A 56 -27.71 -105.40 -20.98
N THR A 57 -28.86 -105.77 -20.42
CA THR A 57 -30.12 -105.12 -20.76
C THR A 57 -30.23 -103.75 -20.07
N PRO A 58 -30.87 -102.75 -20.71
CA PRO A 58 -31.08 -101.43 -20.11
C PRO A 58 -31.74 -101.48 -18.71
N GLU A 59 -32.75 -102.33 -18.53
CA GLU A 59 -33.45 -102.52 -17.24
C GLU A 59 -32.53 -103.05 -16.13
N TYR A 60 -31.64 -103.99 -16.48
CA TYR A 60 -30.66 -104.51 -15.54
C TYR A 60 -29.62 -103.43 -15.18
N LEU A 61 -29.16 -102.67 -16.17
CA LEU A 61 -28.23 -101.56 -15.94
C LEU A 61 -28.85 -100.50 -15.02
N LEU A 62 -30.12 -100.13 -15.21
CA LEU A 62 -30.84 -99.23 -14.31
C LEU A 62 -30.93 -99.77 -12.88
N THR A 63 -31.20 -101.07 -12.71
CA THR A 63 -31.24 -101.71 -11.39
C THR A 63 -29.87 -101.67 -10.70
N GLN A 64 -28.80 -101.92 -11.45
CA GLN A 64 -27.44 -101.85 -10.92
C GLN A 64 -27.03 -100.42 -10.55
N ILE A 65 -27.38 -99.43 -11.38
CA ILE A 65 -27.16 -98.00 -11.05
C ILE A 65 -27.89 -97.64 -9.74
N LYS A 66 -29.14 -98.09 -9.54
CA LYS A 66 -29.88 -97.87 -8.28
C LYS A 66 -29.19 -98.54 -7.08
N ASN A 67 -28.73 -99.77 -7.22
CA ASN A 67 -28.02 -100.47 -6.15
C ASN A 67 -26.71 -99.76 -5.78
N GLU A 68 -25.97 -99.26 -6.77
CA GLU A 68 -24.74 -98.50 -6.54
C GLU A 68 -24.99 -97.14 -5.88
N ILE A 69 -26.10 -96.46 -6.20
CA ILE A 69 -26.51 -95.23 -5.49
C ILE A 69 -26.77 -95.53 -4.02
N ILE A 70 -27.47 -96.62 -3.70
CA ILE A 70 -27.77 -97.01 -2.32
C ILE A 70 -26.49 -97.45 -1.58
N ALA A 71 -25.62 -98.21 -2.24
CA ALA A 71 -24.36 -98.72 -1.67
C ALA A 71 -23.40 -97.59 -1.26
N ASN A 72 -23.39 -96.49 -2.01
CA ASN A 72 -22.57 -95.31 -1.74
C ASN A 72 -23.32 -94.22 -0.96
N GLU A 73 -24.34 -94.61 -0.19
CA GLU A 73 -25.14 -93.73 0.68
C GLU A 73 -25.75 -92.50 -0.03
N GLY A 74 -25.99 -92.60 -1.34
CA GLY A 74 -26.74 -91.61 -2.09
C GLY A 74 -25.92 -90.52 -2.82
N ARG A 75 -24.58 -90.61 -2.88
CA ARG A 75 -23.74 -89.74 -3.73
C ARG A 75 -22.74 -90.56 -4.56
N VAL A 76 -22.82 -90.51 -5.89
CA VAL A 76 -21.95 -91.30 -6.78
C VAL A 76 -21.52 -90.51 -8.01
N SER A 77 -20.23 -90.58 -8.36
CA SER A 77 -19.71 -90.04 -9.62
C SER A 77 -20.02 -90.96 -10.81
N LEU A 78 -20.42 -90.38 -11.95
CA LEU A 78 -20.63 -91.13 -13.20
C LEU A 78 -19.36 -91.86 -13.67
N ALA A 79 -18.18 -91.29 -13.40
CA ALA A 79 -16.90 -91.94 -13.72
C ALA A 79 -16.65 -93.18 -12.84
N SER A 80 -17.05 -93.14 -11.57
CA SER A 80 -16.98 -94.29 -10.67
C SER A 80 -17.97 -95.38 -11.10
N LEU A 81 -19.19 -95.00 -11.52
CA LEU A 81 -20.17 -95.95 -12.07
C LEU A 81 -19.64 -96.63 -13.34
N GLN A 82 -18.95 -95.90 -14.22
CA GLN A 82 -18.30 -96.47 -15.40
C GLN A 82 -17.27 -97.54 -15.03
N GLN A 83 -16.44 -97.29 -14.02
CA GLN A 83 -15.40 -98.24 -13.59
C GLN A 83 -16.00 -99.50 -12.96
N VAL A 84 -17.02 -99.34 -12.11
CA VAL A 84 -17.64 -100.46 -11.38
C VAL A 84 -18.53 -101.31 -12.29
N LEU A 85 -19.33 -100.66 -13.15
CA LEU A 85 -20.28 -101.36 -14.03
C LEU A 85 -19.65 -101.83 -15.35
N GLY A 86 -18.50 -101.28 -15.73
CA GLY A 86 -17.79 -101.66 -16.96
C GLY A 86 -18.54 -101.30 -18.24
N VAL A 87 -19.36 -100.25 -18.22
CA VAL A 87 -20.18 -99.75 -19.35
C VAL A 87 -19.69 -98.38 -19.82
N ASP A 88 -19.84 -98.07 -21.11
CA ASP A 88 -19.42 -96.77 -21.68
C ASP A 88 -20.13 -95.57 -21.00
N PHE A 89 -19.37 -94.49 -20.80
CA PHE A 89 -19.85 -93.28 -20.13
C PHE A 89 -21.12 -92.70 -20.76
N ASN A 90 -21.22 -92.67 -22.10
CA ASN A 90 -22.36 -92.06 -22.79
C ASN A 90 -23.66 -92.85 -22.55
N ILE A 91 -23.54 -94.16 -22.36
CA ILE A 91 -24.69 -95.04 -22.13
C ILE A 91 -25.15 -94.90 -20.68
N ILE A 92 -24.20 -94.85 -19.73
CA ILE A 92 -24.49 -94.59 -18.32
C ILE A 92 -25.15 -93.21 -18.18
N GLU A 93 -24.61 -92.16 -18.80
CA GLU A 93 -25.16 -90.81 -18.77
C GLU A 93 -26.60 -90.77 -19.29
N LYS A 94 -26.89 -91.42 -20.43
CA LYS A 94 -28.26 -91.53 -20.96
C LYS A 94 -29.21 -92.23 -20.00
N GLN A 95 -28.79 -93.36 -19.42
CA GLN A 95 -29.63 -94.13 -18.48
C GLN A 95 -29.84 -93.39 -17.16
N VAL A 96 -28.83 -92.68 -16.67
CA VAL A 96 -28.94 -91.83 -15.48
C VAL A 96 -29.87 -90.65 -15.73
N ASN A 97 -29.79 -89.99 -16.89
CA ASN A 97 -30.71 -88.90 -17.23
C ASN A 97 -32.16 -89.39 -17.35
N GLN A 98 -32.39 -90.59 -17.89
CA GLN A 98 -33.71 -91.23 -17.88
C GLN A 98 -34.19 -91.56 -16.45
N LEU A 99 -33.28 -92.01 -15.59
CA LEU A 99 -33.57 -92.35 -14.20
C LEU A 99 -33.95 -91.10 -13.40
N VAL A 100 -33.22 -89.99 -13.57
CA VAL A 100 -33.50 -88.68 -12.93
C VAL A 100 -34.81 -88.07 -13.44
N ALA A 101 -35.15 -88.26 -14.72
CA ALA A 101 -36.44 -87.81 -15.25
C ALA A 101 -37.62 -88.58 -14.64
N ASN A 102 -37.41 -89.83 -14.23
CA ASN A 102 -38.45 -90.70 -13.67
C ASN A 102 -38.50 -90.67 -12.13
N ASP A 103 -37.42 -90.29 -11.47
CA ASP A 103 -37.29 -90.28 -10.01
C ASP A 103 -36.93 -88.89 -9.51
N GLU A 104 -37.92 -88.19 -8.94
CA GLU A 104 -37.72 -86.84 -8.39
C GLU A 104 -36.74 -86.83 -7.21
N ASN A 105 -36.39 -87.98 -6.61
CA ASN A 105 -35.49 -88.03 -5.45
C ASN A 105 -34.01 -87.99 -5.81
N LEU A 106 -33.67 -87.97 -7.10
CA LEU A 106 -32.30 -87.96 -7.58
C LEU A 106 -32.04 -86.69 -8.41
N SER A 107 -30.86 -86.13 -8.23
CA SER A 107 -30.39 -84.94 -8.94
C SER A 107 -29.00 -85.20 -9.49
N VAL A 108 -28.63 -84.54 -10.59
CA VAL A 108 -27.30 -84.65 -11.18
C VAL A 108 -26.60 -83.31 -11.14
N CYS A 109 -25.40 -83.27 -10.57
CA CYS A 109 -24.58 -82.07 -10.47
C CYS A 109 -23.13 -82.41 -10.84
N LEU A 110 -22.57 -81.72 -11.85
CA LEU A 110 -21.19 -81.91 -12.35
C LEU A 110 -20.80 -83.39 -12.60
N GLY A 111 -21.73 -84.19 -13.15
CA GLY A 111 -21.48 -85.62 -13.40
C GLY A 111 -21.47 -86.48 -12.13
N GLN A 112 -22.10 -86.02 -11.05
CA GLN A 112 -22.39 -86.80 -9.85
C GLN A 112 -23.90 -86.92 -9.66
N ILE A 113 -24.36 -88.10 -9.28
CA ILE A 113 -25.73 -88.37 -8.85
C ILE A 113 -25.82 -88.11 -7.35
N ILE A 114 -26.81 -87.35 -6.93
CA ILE A 114 -27.05 -86.96 -5.55
C ILE A 114 -28.52 -87.24 -5.21
N SER A 115 -28.73 -88.04 -4.17
CA SER A 115 -30.06 -88.30 -3.60
C SER A 115 -30.53 -87.19 -2.67
N LYS A 116 -31.83 -86.96 -2.61
CA LYS A 116 -32.46 -86.05 -1.63
C LYS A 116 -32.14 -86.46 -0.19
N ASP A 117 -32.06 -87.76 0.10
CA ASP A 117 -31.71 -88.26 1.44
C ASP A 117 -30.29 -87.86 1.87
N TYR A 118 -29.34 -87.91 0.93
CA TYR A 118 -27.99 -87.40 1.16
C TYR A 118 -28.01 -85.89 1.43
N MET A 119 -28.71 -85.11 0.61
CA MET A 119 -28.82 -83.66 0.81
C MET A 119 -29.49 -83.28 2.12
N ASN A 120 -30.51 -84.04 2.56
CA ASN A 120 -31.15 -83.85 3.85
C ASN A 120 -30.16 -84.07 5.01
N LYS A 121 -29.32 -85.12 4.94
CA LYS A 121 -28.26 -85.35 5.94
C LYS A 121 -27.26 -84.19 5.97
N VAL A 122 -26.80 -83.73 4.80
CA VAL A 122 -25.90 -82.58 4.68
C VAL A 122 -26.54 -81.32 5.27
N CYS A 123 -27.82 -81.06 5.01
CA CYS A 123 -28.53 -79.91 5.60
C CYS A 123 -28.64 -79.99 7.13
N ILE A 124 -28.88 -81.17 7.69
CA ILE A 124 -28.89 -81.38 9.15
C ILE A 124 -27.49 -81.15 9.75
N GLU A 125 -26.42 -81.55 9.07
CA GLU A 125 -25.06 -81.24 9.50
C GLU A 125 -24.76 -79.75 9.42
N ILE A 126 -25.19 -79.08 8.36
CA ILE A 126 -25.06 -77.62 8.21
C ILE A 126 -25.79 -76.92 9.35
N ASP A 127 -27.01 -77.35 9.72
CA ASP A 127 -27.75 -76.78 10.86
C ASP A 127 -27.00 -76.96 12.18
N LYS A 128 -26.43 -78.14 12.43
CA LYS A 128 -25.60 -78.39 13.64
C LYS A 128 -24.36 -77.51 13.67
N LEU A 129 -23.69 -77.31 12.54
CA LEU A 129 -22.54 -76.41 12.43
C LEU A 129 -22.95 -74.96 12.63
N LEU A 130 -24.11 -74.57 12.09
CA LEU A 130 -24.68 -73.24 12.21
C LEU A 130 -25.05 -72.94 13.67
N ALA A 131 -25.66 -73.88 14.37
CA ALA A 131 -25.98 -73.75 15.79
C ALA A 131 -24.72 -73.61 16.66
N LYS A 132 -23.62 -74.28 16.30
CA LYS A 132 -22.34 -74.21 17.03
C LYS A 132 -21.58 -72.91 16.79
N GLN A 133 -21.53 -72.42 15.54
CA GLN A 133 -20.71 -71.27 15.16
C GLN A 133 -21.49 -69.96 15.11
N GLY A 134 -22.80 -70.01 14.91
CA GLY A 134 -23.71 -68.86 14.81
C GLY A 134 -23.72 -68.19 13.43
N LYS A 135 -22.60 -68.27 12.69
CA LYS A 135 -22.38 -67.74 11.33
C LYS A 135 -21.71 -68.80 10.46
N LEU A 136 -22.17 -68.97 9.22
CA LEU A 136 -21.53 -69.82 8.21
C LEU A 136 -21.51 -69.13 6.84
N SER A 137 -20.50 -69.48 6.02
CA SER A 137 -20.37 -69.04 4.63
C SER A 137 -20.72 -70.19 3.69
N VAL A 138 -21.65 -69.97 2.75
CA VAL A 138 -22.05 -70.97 1.75
C VAL A 138 -20.86 -71.34 0.86
N GLY A 139 -19.96 -70.40 0.57
CA GLY A 139 -18.71 -70.66 -0.15
C GLY A 139 -17.76 -71.61 0.59
N ASP A 140 -17.66 -71.51 1.91
CA ASP A 140 -16.82 -72.42 2.70
C ASP A 140 -17.47 -73.79 2.88
N LEU A 141 -18.80 -73.83 2.99
CA LEU A 141 -19.57 -75.07 2.95
C LEU A 141 -19.44 -75.78 1.60
N ALA A 142 -19.48 -75.04 0.49
CA ALA A 142 -19.31 -75.55 -0.86
C ALA A 142 -17.95 -76.23 -1.03
N LYS A 143 -16.87 -75.62 -0.50
CA LYS A 143 -15.54 -76.24 -0.47
C LYS A 143 -15.47 -77.48 0.41
N LYS A 144 -16.10 -77.44 1.60
CA LYS A 144 -16.08 -78.54 2.56
C LYS A 144 -16.80 -79.79 2.03
N TYR A 145 -17.93 -79.59 1.36
CA TYR A 145 -18.78 -80.66 0.83
C TYR A 145 -18.52 -80.96 -0.66
N ASP A 146 -17.55 -80.28 -1.29
CA ASP A 146 -17.19 -80.42 -2.71
C ASP A 146 -18.42 -80.27 -3.64
N PHE A 147 -19.16 -79.18 -3.47
CA PHE A 147 -20.30 -78.81 -4.30
C PHE A 147 -20.10 -77.46 -4.98
N PRO A 148 -20.70 -77.21 -6.16
CA PRO A 148 -20.79 -75.87 -6.72
C PRO A 148 -21.52 -74.94 -5.76
N THR A 149 -20.98 -73.74 -5.56
CA THR A 149 -21.56 -72.77 -4.62
C THR A 149 -23.00 -72.41 -4.98
N ALA A 150 -23.32 -72.28 -6.27
CA ALA A 150 -24.68 -71.98 -6.74
C ALA A 150 -25.66 -73.11 -6.39
N PHE A 151 -25.27 -74.36 -6.65
CA PHE A 151 -26.10 -75.54 -6.34
C PHE A 151 -26.36 -75.67 -4.83
N LEU A 152 -25.31 -75.53 -4.02
CA LEU A 152 -25.46 -75.62 -2.57
C LEU A 152 -26.28 -74.45 -2.01
N ALA A 153 -26.15 -73.25 -2.57
CA ALA A 153 -26.94 -72.09 -2.16
C ALA A 153 -28.44 -72.33 -2.39
N GLU A 154 -28.83 -72.80 -3.59
CA GLU A 154 -30.23 -73.10 -3.91
C GLU A 154 -30.85 -74.13 -2.95
N GLU A 155 -30.15 -75.25 -2.72
CA GLU A 155 -30.64 -76.30 -1.83
C GLU A 155 -30.73 -75.79 -0.38
N VAL A 156 -29.71 -75.07 0.10
CA VAL A 156 -29.71 -74.52 1.45
C VAL A 156 -30.84 -73.50 1.62
N TYR A 157 -31.05 -72.59 0.66
CA TYR A 157 -32.14 -71.61 0.72
C TYR A 157 -33.53 -72.26 0.74
N HIS A 158 -33.72 -73.36 0.01
CA HIS A 158 -34.98 -74.11 0.04
C HIS A 158 -35.25 -74.80 1.40
N GLN A 159 -34.18 -75.13 2.14
CA GLN A 159 -34.23 -75.80 3.43
C GLN A 159 -34.18 -74.85 4.64
N ILE A 160 -33.90 -73.56 4.44
CA ILE A 160 -34.00 -72.52 5.46
C ILE A 160 -35.45 -72.43 5.97
N GLY A 161 -35.62 -72.52 7.29
CA GLY A 161 -36.93 -72.52 7.95
C GLY A 161 -37.62 -73.88 8.03
N LYS A 162 -37.07 -74.93 7.40
CA LYS A 162 -37.52 -76.32 7.53
C LYS A 162 -36.52 -77.14 8.33
N ALA A 163 -35.35 -77.40 7.74
CA ALA A 163 -34.28 -78.20 8.32
C ALA A 163 -33.16 -77.33 8.91
N ILE A 164 -32.95 -76.13 8.36
CA ILE A 164 -31.91 -75.20 8.81
C ILE A 164 -32.56 -74.01 9.53
N HIS A 165 -32.21 -73.83 10.80
CA HIS A 165 -32.68 -72.77 11.69
C HIS A 165 -31.78 -71.54 11.59
N GLY A 166 -31.75 -70.94 10.40
CA GLY A 166 -30.98 -69.73 10.10
C GLY A 166 -31.73 -68.78 9.18
N PHE A 167 -31.12 -67.65 8.87
CA PHE A 167 -31.54 -66.76 7.81
C PHE A 167 -30.32 -66.23 7.06
N VAL A 168 -30.54 -65.81 5.82
CA VAL A 168 -29.49 -65.25 4.97
C VAL A 168 -29.24 -63.80 5.39
N ASP A 169 -27.97 -63.40 5.49
CA ASP A 169 -27.63 -62.01 5.79
C ASP A 169 -28.15 -61.08 4.68
N SER A 170 -28.76 -59.97 5.09
CA SER A 170 -29.24 -58.93 4.18
C SER A 170 -28.11 -58.23 3.42
N ALA A 171 -26.89 -58.24 3.97
CA ALA A 171 -25.71 -57.60 3.37
C ALA A 171 -24.94 -58.52 2.42
N ASP A 172 -24.94 -59.83 2.67
CA ASP A 172 -24.22 -60.83 1.88
C ASP A 172 -25.03 -62.13 1.80
N SER A 173 -25.52 -62.45 0.59
CA SER A 173 -26.31 -63.66 0.35
C SER A 173 -25.52 -64.94 0.63
N ASN A 174 -24.20 -64.88 0.63
CA ASN A 174 -23.33 -66.02 0.89
C ASN A 174 -23.21 -66.36 2.38
N ILE A 175 -23.78 -65.56 3.29
CA ILE A 175 -23.65 -65.75 4.73
C ILE A 175 -24.99 -66.18 5.34
N ILE A 176 -24.95 -67.20 6.19
CA ILE A 176 -26.10 -67.70 6.96
C ILE A 176 -25.85 -67.41 8.43
N LEU A 177 -26.85 -66.81 9.07
CA LEU A 177 -26.80 -66.37 10.46
C LEU A 177 -27.92 -67.01 11.27
N THR A 178 -27.67 -67.20 12.56
CA THR A 178 -28.72 -67.54 13.54
C THR A 178 -29.24 -66.28 14.23
N LYS A 179 -30.52 -66.31 14.64
CA LYS A 179 -31.11 -65.23 15.46
C LYS A 179 -30.33 -65.04 16.76
N THR A 180 -29.96 -66.14 17.41
CA THR A 180 -29.18 -66.13 18.66
C THR A 180 -27.82 -65.45 18.49
N PHE A 181 -27.16 -65.62 17.34
CA PHE A 181 -25.89 -64.95 17.06
C PHE A 181 -26.08 -63.44 16.91
N VAL A 182 -27.09 -62.99 16.15
CA VAL A 182 -27.38 -61.55 15.99
C VAL A 182 -27.79 -60.90 17.31
N GLU A 183 -28.61 -61.57 18.12
CA GLU A 183 -28.99 -61.09 19.45
C GLU A 183 -27.77 -60.95 20.37
N ARG A 184 -26.85 -61.93 20.33
CA ARG A 184 -25.60 -61.87 21.09
C ARG A 184 -24.71 -60.71 20.64
N GLN A 185 -24.55 -60.51 19.32
CA GLN A 185 -23.80 -59.37 18.77
C GLN A 185 -24.44 -58.03 19.17
N THR A 186 -25.77 -57.94 19.12
CA THR A 186 -26.53 -56.76 19.55
C THR A 186 -26.36 -56.49 21.04
N ALA A 187 -26.34 -57.53 21.88
CA ALA A 187 -26.13 -57.39 23.32
C ALA A 187 -24.70 -56.93 23.66
N ILE A 188 -23.68 -57.47 22.98
CA ILE A 188 -22.28 -57.01 23.11
C ILE A 188 -22.21 -55.53 22.71
N LEU A 189 -22.74 -55.19 21.52
CA LEU A 189 -22.73 -53.82 21.01
C LEU A 189 -23.44 -52.85 21.96
N ARG A 190 -24.61 -53.24 22.51
CA ARG A 190 -25.32 -52.45 23.52
C ARG A 190 -24.46 -52.20 24.76
N GLY A 191 -23.81 -53.22 25.29
CA GLY A 191 -22.95 -53.09 26.47
C GLY A 191 -21.79 -52.12 26.22
N VAL A 192 -21.12 -52.26 25.08
CA VAL A 192 -19.99 -51.40 24.71
C VAL A 192 -20.43 -49.96 24.52
N LEU A 193 -21.44 -49.71 23.67
CA LEU A 193 -21.89 -48.36 23.34
C LEU A 193 -22.50 -47.63 24.55
N SER A 194 -23.13 -48.37 25.48
CA SER A 194 -23.65 -47.79 26.73
C SER A 194 -22.53 -47.43 27.72
N GLY A 195 -21.41 -48.15 27.69
CA GLY A 195 -20.24 -47.87 28.54
C GLY A 195 -19.31 -46.79 27.99
N CYS A 196 -19.43 -46.43 26.70
CA CYS A 196 -18.60 -45.40 26.08
C CYS A 196 -18.95 -44.01 26.64
N THR A 197 -17.96 -43.36 27.24
CA THR A 197 -18.04 -41.96 27.70
C THR A 197 -17.24 -40.99 26.83
N ARG A 198 -16.48 -41.52 25.87
CA ARG A 198 -15.62 -40.77 24.94
C ARG A 198 -15.90 -41.21 23.50
N VAL A 199 -15.53 -40.34 22.56
CA VAL A 199 -15.57 -40.63 21.13
C VAL A 199 -14.68 -41.84 20.80
N ILE A 200 -15.23 -42.83 20.08
CA ILE A 200 -14.52 -44.06 19.71
C ILE A 200 -14.69 -44.39 18.23
N SER A 201 -13.62 -44.84 17.58
CA SER A 201 -13.67 -45.34 16.20
C SER A 201 -14.41 -46.67 16.15
N VAL A 202 -15.35 -46.81 15.22
CA VAL A 202 -16.11 -48.06 15.01
C VAL A 202 -15.18 -49.20 14.63
N LYS A 203 -14.14 -48.96 13.81
CA LYS A 203 -13.10 -49.94 13.51
C LYS A 203 -12.46 -50.52 14.77
N LYS A 204 -12.02 -49.65 15.69
CA LYS A 204 -11.40 -50.07 16.96
C LYS A 204 -12.38 -50.90 17.79
N LEU A 205 -13.62 -50.44 17.91
CA LEU A 205 -14.68 -51.13 18.64
C LEU A 205 -14.94 -52.53 18.07
N VAL A 206 -15.11 -52.64 16.75
CA VAL A 206 -15.36 -53.89 16.04
C VAL A 206 -14.20 -54.88 16.25
N THR A 207 -12.95 -54.41 16.16
CA THR A 207 -11.77 -55.26 16.36
C THR A 207 -11.59 -55.70 17.81
N GLU A 208 -11.84 -54.82 18.78
CA GLU A 208 -11.58 -55.08 20.20
C GLU A 208 -12.65 -56.00 20.81
N PHE A 209 -13.91 -55.81 20.43
CA PHE A 209 -15.04 -56.58 20.95
C PHE A 209 -15.48 -57.74 20.04
N SER A 210 -14.71 -58.01 18.97
CA SER A 210 -14.99 -59.08 18.00
C SER A 210 -16.43 -59.05 17.46
N VAL A 211 -16.90 -57.84 17.14
CA VAL A 211 -18.23 -57.63 16.55
C VAL A 211 -18.14 -57.89 15.05
N GLU A 212 -19.14 -58.53 14.45
CA GLU A 212 -19.15 -58.74 13.01
C GLU A 212 -19.39 -57.41 12.25
N PRO A 213 -18.50 -56.98 11.33
CA PRO A 213 -18.62 -55.70 10.64
C PRO A 213 -19.92 -55.52 9.84
N SER A 214 -20.43 -56.60 9.21
CA SER A 214 -21.67 -56.53 8.41
C SER A 214 -22.91 -56.26 9.25
N LEU A 215 -22.89 -56.67 10.53
CA LEU A 215 -24.01 -56.53 11.46
C LEU A 215 -23.98 -55.23 12.26
N PHE A 216 -22.87 -54.50 12.27
CA PHE A 216 -22.70 -53.35 13.15
C PHE A 216 -23.80 -52.30 12.93
N PHE A 217 -24.03 -51.86 11.69
CA PHE A 217 -24.97 -50.78 11.39
C PHE A 217 -26.43 -51.19 11.60
N SER A 218 -26.80 -52.40 11.22
CA SER A 218 -28.17 -52.91 11.45
C SER A 218 -28.46 -53.06 12.95
N CYS A 219 -27.53 -53.61 13.72
CA CYS A 219 -27.66 -53.73 15.18
C CYS A 219 -27.67 -52.34 15.85
N PHE A 220 -26.84 -51.40 15.38
CA PHE A 220 -26.83 -50.02 15.89
C PHE A 220 -28.16 -49.31 15.63
N ASP A 221 -28.71 -49.43 14.43
CA ASP A 221 -29.99 -48.83 14.06
C ASP A 221 -31.15 -49.42 14.85
N GLU A 222 -31.14 -50.73 15.09
CA GLU A 222 -32.09 -51.39 15.99
C GLU A 222 -31.99 -50.83 17.41
N LEU A 223 -30.78 -50.77 17.99
CA LEU A 223 -30.54 -50.24 19.34
C LEU A 223 -30.95 -48.77 19.48
N ARG A 224 -30.71 -47.97 18.44
CA ARG A 224 -31.10 -46.56 18.36
C ARG A 224 -32.61 -46.41 18.25
N SER A 225 -33.28 -47.19 17.40
CA SER A 225 -34.75 -47.14 17.23
C SER A 225 -35.49 -47.51 18.52
N ARG A 226 -34.91 -48.41 19.33
CA ARG A 226 -35.44 -48.80 20.64
C ARG A 226 -35.04 -47.86 21.78
N GLY A 227 -34.19 -46.86 21.51
CA GLY A 227 -33.73 -45.89 22.51
C GLY A 227 -32.74 -46.43 23.55
N TYR A 228 -32.14 -47.61 23.33
CA TYR A 228 -31.17 -48.20 24.26
C TYR A 228 -29.80 -47.54 24.21
N VAL A 229 -29.43 -46.95 23.08
CA VAL A 229 -28.16 -46.26 22.88
C VAL A 229 -28.46 -44.82 22.48
N ARG A 230 -27.89 -43.87 23.23
CA ARG A 230 -28.01 -42.44 22.95
C ARG A 230 -26.65 -41.90 22.53
N GLY A 231 -26.53 -41.64 21.24
CA GLY A 231 -25.30 -41.21 20.60
C GLY A 231 -25.46 -41.14 19.09
N VAL A 232 -24.52 -40.48 18.43
CA VAL A 232 -24.55 -40.24 16.98
C VAL A 232 -23.32 -40.87 16.34
N LEU A 233 -23.52 -41.48 15.17
CA LEU A 233 -22.44 -41.94 14.30
C LEU A 233 -22.08 -40.85 13.30
N TYR A 234 -20.79 -40.57 13.18
CA TYR A 234 -20.19 -39.69 12.19
C TYR A 234 -19.33 -40.51 11.22
N GLY A 235 -19.10 -40.04 9.99
CA GLY A 235 -18.20 -40.70 9.03
C GLY A 235 -18.85 -41.71 8.06
N GLY A 236 -20.19 -41.76 7.99
CA GLY A 236 -20.96 -42.56 7.05
C GLY A 236 -21.14 -44.04 7.44
N ASN A 237 -21.76 -44.83 6.56
CA ASN A 237 -22.09 -46.26 6.80
C ASN A 237 -20.92 -47.22 6.48
N GLN A 238 -19.68 -46.81 6.80
CA GLN A 238 -18.49 -47.64 6.62
C GLN A 238 -17.72 -47.79 7.92
N VAL A 239 -17.48 -49.04 8.35
CA VAL A 239 -16.79 -49.36 9.62
C VAL A 239 -15.41 -48.68 9.73
N GLU A 240 -14.69 -48.57 8.63
CA GLU A 240 -13.34 -47.97 8.57
C GLU A 240 -13.33 -46.47 8.91
N ARG A 241 -14.39 -45.73 8.56
CA ARG A 241 -14.48 -44.27 8.71
C ARG A 241 -15.43 -43.84 9.81
N ALA A 242 -16.31 -44.73 10.25
CA ALA A 242 -17.34 -44.42 11.22
C ALA A 242 -16.74 -44.20 12.62
N VAL A 243 -17.30 -43.20 13.31
CA VAL A 243 -16.93 -42.82 14.67
C VAL A 243 -18.20 -42.65 15.49
N TYR A 244 -18.25 -43.30 16.65
CA TYR A 244 -19.35 -43.19 17.59
C TYR A 244 -19.09 -42.12 18.64
N MET A 245 -20.03 -41.21 18.81
CA MET A 245 -20.03 -40.17 19.83
C MET A 245 -21.21 -40.36 20.78
N PRO A 246 -20.97 -40.72 22.05
CA PRO A 246 -22.00 -40.81 23.07
C PRO A 246 -22.66 -39.46 23.35
N GLU A 247 -23.94 -39.45 23.70
CA GLU A 247 -24.70 -38.24 24.07
C GLU A 247 -24.05 -37.46 25.23
N ILE A 248 -23.60 -38.18 26.28
CA ILE A 248 -22.92 -37.57 27.44
C ILE A 248 -21.67 -36.80 27.02
N CYS A 249 -20.92 -37.32 26.03
CA CYS A 249 -19.75 -36.65 25.51
C CYS A 249 -20.14 -35.40 24.71
N ALA A 250 -21.24 -35.46 23.96
CA ALA A 250 -21.77 -34.32 23.23
C ALA A 250 -22.26 -33.21 24.16
N GLU A 251 -22.98 -33.53 25.23
CA GLU A 251 -23.42 -32.56 26.23
C GLU A 251 -22.23 -31.92 26.96
N LYS A 252 -21.27 -32.73 27.41
CA LYS A 252 -20.04 -32.20 28.04
C LYS A 252 -19.22 -31.33 27.10
N LEU A 253 -19.14 -31.69 25.82
CA LEU A 253 -18.47 -30.86 24.83
C LEU A 253 -19.19 -29.52 24.67
N LYS A 254 -20.53 -29.54 24.61
CA LYS A 254 -21.32 -28.32 24.51
C LYS A 254 -21.11 -27.40 25.72
N SER A 255 -21.23 -27.93 26.94
CA SER A 255 -21.01 -27.15 28.17
C SER A 255 -19.59 -26.61 28.23
N HIS A 256 -18.58 -27.42 27.88
CA HIS A 256 -17.18 -27.00 27.89
C HIS A 256 -16.91 -25.86 26.91
N VAL A 257 -17.46 -25.93 25.69
CA VAL A 257 -17.33 -24.87 24.69
C VAL A 257 -18.04 -23.59 25.13
N LEU A 258 -19.21 -23.70 25.77
CA LEU A 258 -19.93 -22.55 26.34
C LEU A 258 -19.16 -21.90 27.49
N ASP A 259 -18.65 -22.70 28.42
CA ASP A 259 -17.90 -22.20 29.57
C ASP A 259 -16.61 -21.53 29.10
N PHE A 260 -15.92 -22.10 28.11
CA PHE A 260 -14.76 -21.48 27.48
C PHE A 260 -15.11 -20.13 26.83
N TYR A 261 -16.21 -20.07 26.07
CA TYR A 261 -16.67 -18.84 25.44
C TYR A 261 -17.01 -17.75 26.46
N ARG A 262 -17.73 -18.12 27.53
CA ARG A 262 -18.13 -17.18 28.59
C ARG A 262 -16.95 -16.65 29.39
N GLN A 263 -15.91 -17.46 29.57
CA GLN A 263 -14.71 -17.07 30.33
C GLN A 263 -13.76 -16.21 29.48
N ASN A 264 -13.51 -16.61 28.23
CA ASN A 264 -12.47 -16.00 27.40
C ASN A 264 -13.00 -14.98 26.40
N GLY A 265 -14.30 -15.01 26.06
CA GLY A 265 -14.90 -14.11 25.08
C GLY A 265 -14.53 -14.39 23.62
N TYR A 266 -13.82 -15.49 23.33
CA TYR A 266 -13.51 -15.96 21.97
C TYR A 266 -13.46 -17.49 21.90
N ILE A 267 -13.60 -18.05 20.69
CA ILE A 267 -13.37 -19.47 20.38
C ILE A 267 -12.63 -19.60 19.04
N GLU A 268 -11.52 -20.32 19.02
CA GLU A 268 -10.88 -20.76 17.78
C GLU A 268 -11.62 -21.94 17.15
N LEU A 269 -11.88 -21.88 15.84
CA LEU A 269 -12.48 -23.00 15.10
C LEU A 269 -11.57 -24.24 15.14
N SER A 270 -10.25 -24.05 15.17
CA SER A 270 -9.24 -25.12 15.26
C SER A 270 -9.38 -25.91 16.57
N TYR A 271 -9.68 -25.23 17.68
CA TYR A 271 -9.87 -25.82 19.00
C TYR A 271 -11.05 -26.78 19.00
N VAL A 272 -12.18 -26.37 18.41
CA VAL A 272 -13.39 -27.20 18.34
C VAL A 272 -13.22 -28.38 17.36
N LYS A 273 -12.48 -28.20 16.27
CA LYS A 273 -12.15 -29.30 15.32
C LYS A 273 -11.45 -30.46 16.02
N LYS A 274 -10.63 -30.21 17.05
CA LYS A 274 -9.92 -31.27 17.82
C LYS A 274 -10.87 -32.25 18.50
N PHE A 275 -12.13 -31.86 18.75
CA PHE A 275 -13.15 -32.72 19.36
C PHE A 275 -13.94 -33.56 18.34
N GLY A 276 -13.58 -33.52 17.05
CA GLY A 276 -14.18 -34.38 16.03
C GLY A 276 -15.48 -33.85 15.41
N VAL A 277 -15.77 -32.55 15.58
CA VAL A 277 -16.92 -31.89 14.96
C VAL A 277 -16.62 -31.63 13.48
N SER A 278 -17.43 -32.15 12.56
CA SER A 278 -17.22 -31.99 11.12
C SER A 278 -17.51 -30.56 10.63
N ASP A 279 -18.65 -29.98 11.02
CA ASP A 279 -19.02 -28.61 10.67
C ASP A 279 -19.05 -27.73 11.94
N VAL A 280 -17.89 -27.13 12.23
CA VAL A 280 -17.69 -26.34 13.45
C VAL A 280 -18.49 -25.06 13.43
N SER A 281 -18.57 -24.36 12.30
CA SER A 281 -19.25 -23.06 12.21
C SER A 281 -20.75 -23.21 12.41
N GLN A 282 -21.37 -24.22 11.80
CA GLN A 282 -22.80 -24.49 12.04
C GLN A 282 -23.05 -24.99 13.46
N PHE A 283 -22.15 -25.83 14.00
CA PHE A 283 -22.26 -26.31 15.37
C PHE A 283 -22.25 -25.15 16.36
N LEU A 284 -21.26 -24.26 16.29
CA LEU A 284 -21.14 -23.08 17.15
C LEU A 284 -22.34 -22.14 16.99
N THR A 285 -22.78 -21.88 15.75
CA THR A 285 -23.97 -21.05 15.49
C THR A 285 -25.21 -21.60 16.17
N ARG A 286 -25.49 -22.91 16.02
CA ARG A 286 -26.65 -23.55 16.68
C ARG A 286 -26.50 -23.53 18.19
N LEU A 287 -25.31 -23.76 18.71
CA LEU A 287 -25.03 -23.82 20.13
C LEU A 287 -25.25 -22.47 20.81
N LEU A 288 -24.67 -21.41 20.25
CA LEU A 288 -24.81 -20.04 20.74
C LEU A 288 -26.23 -19.48 20.55
N THR A 289 -27.01 -20.00 19.59
CA THR A 289 -28.40 -19.57 19.36
C THR A 289 -29.42 -20.32 20.22
N SER A 290 -29.16 -21.58 20.60
CA SER A 290 -30.17 -22.47 21.22
C SER A 290 -30.18 -22.48 22.74
N GLU A 291 -29.03 -22.27 23.41
CA GLU A 291 -28.93 -22.32 24.88
C GLU A 291 -28.62 -20.94 25.46
N ASN A 292 -29.67 -20.20 25.81
CA ASN A 292 -29.66 -18.97 26.60
C ASN A 292 -28.97 -17.74 25.99
N GLY A 293 -29.82 -16.87 25.43
CA GLY A 293 -29.56 -15.45 25.26
C GLY A 293 -28.78 -15.12 23.99
N CYS A 294 -29.36 -14.26 23.16
CA CYS A 294 -28.65 -13.59 22.07
C CYS A 294 -27.49 -12.76 22.65
N GLU A 295 -26.38 -13.38 23.06
CA GLU A 295 -25.12 -12.67 23.13
C GLU A 295 -24.63 -12.56 21.68
N PRO A 296 -24.68 -11.35 21.10
CA PRO A 296 -24.25 -11.19 19.73
C PRO A 296 -22.75 -11.50 19.64
N TYR A 297 -22.37 -12.12 18.53
CA TYR A 297 -21.01 -12.55 18.26
C TYR A 297 -20.61 -12.14 16.85
N LYS A 298 -19.30 -12.06 16.62
CA LYS A 298 -18.71 -11.72 15.33
C LYS A 298 -17.93 -12.94 14.83
N ASN A 299 -18.32 -13.43 13.66
CA ASN A 299 -17.56 -14.46 12.97
C ASN A 299 -16.35 -13.82 12.29
N LEU A 300 -15.16 -14.29 12.62
CA LEU A 300 -13.93 -14.03 11.88
C LEU A 300 -13.67 -15.22 10.94
N LYS A 301 -12.45 -15.33 10.38
CA LYS A 301 -12.10 -16.41 9.44
C LYS A 301 -11.81 -17.71 10.16
N GLU A 302 -11.00 -17.65 11.21
CA GLU A 302 -10.56 -18.83 11.98
C GLU A 302 -11.09 -18.84 13.41
N SER A 303 -11.63 -17.72 13.88
CA SER A 303 -12.12 -17.57 15.25
C SER A 303 -13.51 -16.92 15.30
N LEU A 304 -14.17 -17.06 16.45
CA LEU A 304 -15.42 -16.41 16.78
C LEU A 304 -15.18 -15.51 17.99
N LEU A 305 -15.57 -14.24 17.88
CA LEU A 305 -15.35 -13.22 18.90
C LEU A 305 -16.69 -12.82 19.54
N SER A 306 -16.71 -12.61 20.85
CA SER A 306 -17.85 -12.02 21.54
C SER A 306 -18.02 -10.54 21.23
N GLU A 307 -19.26 -10.04 21.25
CA GLU A 307 -19.50 -8.60 21.06
C GLU A 307 -18.91 -7.75 22.18
N LYS A 308 -18.81 -8.26 23.41
CA LYS A 308 -18.15 -7.54 24.52
C LYS A 308 -16.68 -7.26 24.18
N LEU A 309 -15.95 -8.29 23.76
CA LEU A 309 -14.53 -8.16 23.41
C LEU A 309 -14.34 -7.32 22.13
N TRP A 310 -15.29 -7.36 21.19
CA TRP A 310 -15.32 -6.45 20.05
C TRP A 310 -15.46 -4.99 20.49
N LEU A 311 -16.41 -4.68 21.38
CA LEU A 311 -16.66 -3.31 21.84
C LEU A 311 -15.47 -2.75 22.64
N GLU A 312 -14.82 -3.59 23.46
CA GLU A 312 -13.58 -3.22 24.17
C GLU A 312 -12.46 -2.88 23.18
N PHE A 313 -12.24 -3.74 22.18
CA PHE A 313 -11.28 -3.51 21.11
C PHE A 313 -11.61 -2.24 20.29
N GLU A 314 -12.88 -2.05 19.91
CA GLU A 314 -13.34 -0.87 19.16
C GLU A 314 -13.15 0.42 19.97
N SER A 315 -13.39 0.37 21.29
CA SER A 315 -13.17 1.50 22.19
C SER A 315 -11.67 1.84 22.28
N LEU A 316 -10.81 0.84 22.45
CA LEU A 316 -9.36 1.02 22.50
C LEU A 316 -8.83 1.57 21.18
N ALA A 317 -9.30 1.05 20.05
CA ALA A 317 -8.95 1.57 18.73
C ALA A 317 -9.30 3.06 18.58
N LYS A 318 -10.49 3.47 19.03
CA LYS A 318 -10.92 4.88 19.00
C LYS A 318 -10.10 5.77 19.94
N GLU A 319 -9.74 5.27 21.11
CA GLU A 319 -8.91 6.00 22.08
C GLU A 319 -7.48 6.21 21.54
N THR A 320 -6.84 5.16 21.03
CA THR A 320 -5.51 5.23 20.42
C THR A 320 -5.52 6.18 19.21
N MET A 321 -6.56 6.11 18.37
CA MET A 321 -6.71 7.02 17.25
C MET A 321 -6.88 8.49 17.70
N ALA A 322 -7.59 8.74 18.79
CA ALA A 322 -7.75 10.10 19.32
C ALA A 322 -6.46 10.65 19.96
N GLN A 323 -5.61 9.78 20.52
CA GLN A 323 -4.35 10.16 21.15
C GLN A 323 -3.22 10.36 20.13
N ASN A 324 -3.06 9.42 19.20
CA ASN A 324 -1.91 9.36 18.29
C ASN A 324 -2.23 9.86 16.87
N LEU A 325 -3.52 9.98 16.50
CA LEU A 325 -4.00 10.26 15.14
C LEU A 325 -3.63 9.21 14.08
N TRP A 326 -3.04 8.10 14.51
CA TRP A 326 -2.78 6.88 13.74
C TRP A 326 -2.99 5.65 14.62
N LEU A 327 -3.22 4.50 13.98
CA LEU A 327 -3.51 3.24 14.62
C LEU A 327 -2.87 2.09 13.85
N ASP A 328 -2.12 1.27 14.57
CA ASP A 328 -1.74 -0.08 14.14
C ASP A 328 -2.69 -1.08 14.78
N VAL A 329 -3.50 -1.75 13.96
CA VAL A 329 -4.48 -2.73 14.45
C VAL A 329 -3.81 -3.96 15.06
N SER A 330 -2.62 -4.35 14.60
CA SER A 330 -1.90 -5.50 15.14
C SER A 330 -1.41 -5.26 16.57
N ALA A 331 -1.03 -4.01 16.89
CA ALA A 331 -0.52 -3.64 18.21
C ALA A 331 -1.59 -3.63 19.32
N ILE A 332 -2.87 -3.45 18.95
CA ILE A 332 -4.00 -3.44 19.89
C ILE A 332 -4.83 -4.73 19.86
N ALA A 333 -4.61 -5.59 18.85
CA ALA A 333 -5.35 -6.83 18.72
C ALA A 333 -4.97 -7.82 19.83
N PRO A 334 -5.91 -8.68 20.29
CA PRO A 334 -5.57 -9.76 21.21
C PRO A 334 -4.54 -10.72 20.58
N ASP A 335 -3.47 -11.04 21.32
CA ASP A 335 -2.38 -11.95 20.90
C ASP A 335 -2.84 -13.35 20.43
N VAL A 336 -4.07 -13.74 20.77
CA VAL A 336 -4.63 -15.04 20.44
C VAL A 336 -5.19 -15.10 19.01
N LEU A 337 -5.41 -13.95 18.37
CA LEU A 337 -5.91 -13.89 17.00
C LEU A 337 -4.77 -14.02 15.99
N ASN A 338 -5.05 -14.69 14.88
CA ASN A 338 -4.12 -14.77 13.76
C ASN A 338 -4.23 -13.53 12.85
N ASP A 339 -3.26 -13.34 11.96
CA ASP A 339 -3.24 -12.21 11.02
C ASP A 339 -4.52 -12.12 10.16
N ALA A 340 -5.09 -13.26 9.79
CA ALA A 340 -6.30 -13.32 8.96
C ALA A 340 -7.55 -12.79 9.70
N ASP A 341 -7.64 -13.04 10.99
CA ASP A 341 -8.68 -12.58 11.90
C ASP A 341 -8.47 -11.10 12.25
N ILE A 342 -7.21 -10.67 12.45
CA ILE A 342 -6.84 -9.26 12.64
C ILE A 342 -7.25 -8.42 11.41
N CYS A 343 -7.03 -8.92 10.20
CA CYS A 343 -7.53 -8.27 8.97
C CYS A 343 -9.06 -8.12 8.97
N CYS A 344 -9.79 -9.12 9.48
CA CYS A 344 -11.25 -9.02 9.57
C CYS A 344 -11.68 -7.96 10.60
N LEU A 345 -10.95 -7.80 11.70
CA LEU A 345 -11.19 -6.73 12.66
C LEU A 345 -10.95 -5.35 12.02
N ALA A 346 -9.87 -5.20 11.23
CA ALA A 346 -9.60 -3.98 10.48
C ALA A 346 -10.72 -3.65 9.48
N ASP A 347 -11.22 -4.64 8.72
CA ASP A 347 -12.37 -4.46 7.81
C ASP A 347 -13.64 -3.98 8.54
N MET A 348 -13.83 -4.43 9.78
CA MET A 348 -14.97 -4.02 10.61
C MET A 348 -14.80 -2.60 11.15
N LEU A 349 -13.58 -2.22 11.55
CA LEU A 349 -13.26 -0.84 11.99
C LEU A 349 -13.45 0.17 10.86
N GLU A 350 -13.02 -0.16 9.63
CA GLU A 350 -13.19 0.69 8.45
C GLU A 350 -14.66 0.98 8.16
N LYS A 351 -15.52 -0.04 8.25
CA LYS A 351 -16.98 0.11 8.08
C LYS A 351 -17.61 0.99 9.16
N GLY A 352 -17.08 0.93 10.38
CA GLY A 352 -17.54 1.75 11.50
C GLY A 352 -17.08 3.21 11.45
N ASN A 353 -15.89 3.47 10.89
CA ASN A 353 -15.21 4.77 10.98
C ASN A 353 -14.77 5.30 9.61
N LYS A 354 -15.70 5.88 8.85
CA LYS A 354 -15.44 6.43 7.50
C LYS A 354 -14.41 7.56 7.40
N LYS A 355 -14.01 8.14 8.53
CA LYS A 355 -13.02 9.23 8.56
C LYS A 355 -11.58 8.71 8.59
N TRP A 356 -11.39 7.42 8.85
CA TRP A 356 -10.06 6.84 9.00
C TRP A 356 -9.59 6.35 7.62
N ASN A 357 -8.43 6.81 7.19
CA ASN A 357 -7.81 6.36 5.95
C ASN A 357 -7.03 5.08 6.25
N ARG A 358 -7.30 4.01 5.48
CA ARG A 358 -6.68 2.69 5.65
C ARG A 358 -5.49 2.52 4.70
N LEU A 359 -4.37 2.01 5.22
CA LEU A 359 -3.13 1.70 4.52
C LEU A 359 -2.69 0.25 4.80
N GLU A 360 -2.17 -0.44 3.77
CA GLU A 360 -1.60 -1.81 3.84
C GLU A 360 -2.41 -2.79 4.71
N ASP A 361 -3.74 -2.77 4.58
CA ASP A 361 -4.73 -3.61 5.26
C ASP A 361 -4.83 -3.49 6.80
N LEU A 362 -3.81 -3.04 7.53
CA LEU A 362 -3.79 -3.05 9.01
C LEU A 362 -3.61 -1.67 9.67
N TYR A 363 -3.20 -0.67 8.91
CA TYR A 363 -2.90 0.65 9.44
C TYR A 363 -3.99 1.66 9.13
N PHE A 364 -4.27 2.55 10.09
CA PHE A 364 -5.20 3.66 9.92
C PHE A 364 -4.57 4.98 10.33
N PHE A 365 -4.94 6.08 9.67
CA PHE A 365 -4.57 7.43 10.09
C PHE A 365 -5.70 8.44 9.81
N ASP A 366 -5.70 9.54 10.59
CA ASP A 366 -6.62 10.65 10.41
C ASP A 366 -5.94 11.76 9.60
N GLU A 367 -6.66 12.40 8.68
CA GLU A 367 -6.13 13.52 7.88
C GLU A 367 -5.67 14.72 8.75
N SER A 368 -6.22 14.86 9.96
CA SER A 368 -5.77 15.84 10.95
C SER A 368 -4.32 15.62 11.43
N LEU A 369 -3.77 14.43 11.25
CA LEU A 369 -2.35 14.15 11.49
C LEU A 369 -1.46 14.99 10.58
N ALA A 370 -1.78 15.09 9.29
CA ALA A 370 -1.04 15.92 8.35
C ALA A 370 -1.02 17.40 8.81
N ASN A 371 -2.16 17.92 9.26
CA ASN A 371 -2.25 19.29 9.76
C ASN A 371 -1.37 19.53 11.00
N SER A 372 -1.30 18.55 11.91
CA SER A 372 -0.44 18.62 13.10
C SER A 372 1.04 18.63 12.73
N CYS A 373 1.42 17.83 11.73
CA CYS A 373 2.80 17.75 11.25
C CYS A 373 3.29 19.03 10.54
N LEU A 374 2.40 19.87 9.98
CA LEU A 374 2.79 21.11 9.30
C LEU A 374 3.58 22.07 10.20
N HIS A 375 3.35 22.05 11.51
CA HIS A 375 4.03 22.93 12.47
C HIS A 375 5.50 22.57 12.68
N LEU A 376 5.88 21.30 12.50
CA LEU A 376 7.27 20.85 12.63
C LEU A 376 8.20 21.52 11.61
N PHE A 377 7.64 21.90 10.46
CA PHE A 377 8.39 22.51 9.36
C PHE A 377 8.40 24.04 9.41
N ASP A 378 7.65 24.70 10.29
CA ASP A 378 7.53 26.16 10.30
C ASP A 378 8.91 26.83 10.56
N LEU A 379 9.73 26.30 11.48
CA LEU A 379 11.09 26.80 11.73
C LEU A 379 12.05 26.54 10.55
N LEU A 380 11.98 25.36 9.94
CA LEU A 380 12.79 25.01 8.78
C LEU A 380 12.46 25.89 7.56
N ILE A 381 11.17 26.19 7.38
CA ILE A 381 10.68 27.12 6.36
C ILE A 381 11.27 28.52 6.58
N LEU A 382 11.27 29.00 7.83
CA LEU A 382 11.83 30.32 8.16
C LEU A 382 13.33 30.39 7.84
N GLU A 383 14.12 29.45 8.34
CA GLU A 383 15.57 29.46 8.13
C GLU A 383 15.97 29.34 6.65
N LYS A 384 15.26 28.47 5.90
CA LYS A 384 15.54 28.27 4.48
C LYS A 384 15.13 29.48 3.65
N ALA A 385 13.96 30.06 3.93
CA ALA A 385 13.47 31.23 3.20
C ALA A 385 14.35 32.45 3.40
N ASP A 386 14.84 32.69 4.62
CA ASP A 386 15.72 33.84 4.90
C ASP A 386 17.09 33.68 4.22
N LYS A 387 17.63 32.46 4.13
CA LYS A 387 18.89 32.17 3.42
C LYS A 387 18.75 32.29 1.90
N GLU A 388 17.62 31.86 1.34
CA GLU A 388 17.39 31.83 -0.11
C GLU A 388 16.76 33.10 -0.69
N ALA A 389 16.16 33.97 0.14
CA ALA A 389 15.63 35.28 -0.25
C ALA A 389 16.57 36.13 -1.15
N PRO A 390 17.88 36.28 -0.88
CA PRO A 390 18.79 37.03 -1.75
C PRO A 390 19.02 36.38 -3.12
N LEU A 391 18.94 35.05 -3.23
CA LEU A 391 19.04 34.32 -4.49
C LEU A 391 17.72 34.42 -5.28
N TYR A 392 16.59 34.35 -4.58
CA TYR A 392 15.26 34.57 -5.14
C TYR A 392 15.14 35.96 -5.79
N LYS A 393 15.70 37.00 -5.14
CA LYS A 393 15.80 38.37 -5.68
C LYS A 393 16.52 38.43 -7.04
N LYS A 394 17.63 37.71 -7.20
CA LYS A 394 18.40 37.67 -8.47
C LYS A 394 17.62 36.98 -9.59
N SER A 395 16.87 35.93 -9.28
CA SER A 395 16.06 35.17 -10.24
C SER A 395 14.89 36.00 -10.80
N LEU A 396 14.16 36.71 -9.94
CA LEU A 396 13.05 37.59 -10.34
C LEU A 396 13.50 38.82 -11.16
N GLN A 397 14.65 39.41 -10.83
CA GLN A 397 15.20 40.54 -11.59
C GLN A 397 15.61 40.14 -13.03
N GLN A 398 16.11 38.91 -13.22
CA GLN A 398 16.41 38.38 -14.55
C GLN A 398 15.15 38.14 -15.41
N GLN A 399 13.99 37.84 -14.80
CA GLN A 399 12.72 37.73 -15.54
C GLN A 399 12.23 39.08 -16.07
N HIS A 400 12.40 40.16 -15.30
CA HIS A 400 11.96 41.50 -15.73
C HIS A 400 12.80 42.08 -16.89
N GLN A 401 14.09 41.71 -17.00
CA GLN A 401 14.93 42.16 -18.12
C GLN A 401 14.60 41.48 -19.46
N LYS A 402 14.03 40.27 -19.47
CA LYS A 402 13.60 39.59 -20.71
C LYS A 402 12.21 40.02 -21.21
N GLY A 403 11.41 40.71 -20.38
CA GLY A 403 10.05 41.15 -20.73
C GLY A 403 9.94 42.49 -21.46
N ALA A 404 11.00 43.31 -21.49
CA ALA A 404 10.94 44.67 -22.04
C ALA A 404 11.20 44.78 -23.55
N SER A 405 11.54 43.68 -24.24
CA SER A 405 11.89 43.70 -25.68
C SER A 405 10.77 43.24 -26.62
N GLN A 406 9.52 43.06 -26.16
CA GLN A 406 8.40 42.60 -27.01
C GLN A 406 7.11 43.43 -26.89
N SER A 407 7.22 44.75 -26.78
CA SER A 407 6.03 45.62 -26.85
C SER A 407 6.22 46.89 -27.68
N GLN A 408 6.81 46.75 -28.87
CA GLN A 408 6.58 47.69 -29.98
C GLN A 408 6.63 46.97 -31.33
N GLU A 409 5.56 46.23 -31.68
CA GLU A 409 5.13 46.03 -33.08
C GLU A 409 3.84 45.21 -33.14
N LYS A 410 2.69 45.87 -32.94
CA LYS A 410 1.39 45.37 -33.44
C LYS A 410 0.54 46.53 -33.94
N ALA A 411 0.83 46.96 -35.16
CA ALA A 411 -0.10 47.71 -35.99
C ALA A 411 0.01 47.26 -37.45
N ARG A 412 -0.73 46.19 -37.82
CA ARG A 412 -1.47 45.97 -39.09
C ARG A 412 -1.59 44.48 -39.46
N GLY A 413 -2.83 44.05 -39.77
CA GLY A 413 -3.08 43.19 -40.94
C GLY A 413 -3.47 41.71 -40.77
N LYS A 414 -4.79 41.46 -40.59
CA LYS A 414 -5.66 40.42 -41.21
C LYS A 414 -5.20 38.95 -41.48
N LYS A 415 -6.01 38.03 -40.90
CA LYS A 415 -6.69 36.81 -41.43
C LYS A 415 -5.88 35.67 -42.10
N LYS A 416 -5.91 34.46 -41.50
CA LYS A 416 -6.69 33.24 -41.92
C LYS A 416 -6.29 31.98 -41.12
N ALA A 417 -7.25 31.04 -40.99
CA ALA A 417 -7.18 29.67 -40.43
C ALA A 417 -6.19 28.76 -41.20
N ALA A 418 -5.81 27.52 -40.85
CA ALA A 418 -6.33 26.44 -40.00
C ALA A 418 -5.20 25.40 -39.73
N HIS A 419 -5.43 24.47 -38.80
CA HIS A 419 -4.93 23.08 -38.63
C HIS A 419 -3.68 22.56 -39.40
N VAL A 420 -2.77 21.84 -38.72
CA VAL A 420 -2.51 20.37 -38.88
C VAL A 420 -1.27 19.92 -38.06
N LYS A 421 -1.36 18.68 -37.56
CA LYS A 421 -0.41 17.82 -36.85
C LYS A 421 1.03 17.75 -37.40
N GLY A 422 1.99 17.71 -36.46
CA GLY A 422 3.03 16.68 -36.31
C GLY A 422 4.18 16.60 -37.33
N LYS A 423 5.42 16.92 -36.87
CA LYS A 423 6.62 16.08 -37.14
C LYS A 423 7.82 16.51 -36.31
N LYS A 424 8.43 15.52 -35.65
CA LYS A 424 9.80 15.56 -35.10
C LYS A 424 10.79 16.10 -36.14
N LYS A 425 11.62 17.06 -35.74
CA LYS A 425 12.93 17.28 -36.35
C LYS A 425 13.95 17.66 -35.28
N LYS A 426 14.96 16.79 -35.20
CA LYS A 426 16.17 16.84 -34.40
C LYS A 426 17.08 17.92 -35.00
N VAL A 427 17.44 18.93 -34.23
CA VAL A 427 18.61 19.81 -34.45
C VAL A 427 19.14 20.12 -33.06
N GLY A 428 20.38 19.70 -32.81
CA GLY A 428 21.07 19.99 -31.57
C GLY A 428 21.53 21.44 -31.54
N ASN A 429 21.59 21.99 -30.33
CA ASN A 429 22.64 22.91 -29.92
C ASN A 429 22.71 22.88 -28.39
N ASP A 430 23.93 22.85 -27.89
CA ASP A 430 24.30 22.90 -26.47
C ASP A 430 23.58 24.03 -25.73
N ASP A 431 22.93 23.70 -24.61
CA ASP A 431 22.60 24.60 -23.48
C ASP A 431 21.86 23.78 -22.39
N GLU A 432 22.46 22.67 -21.90
CA GLU A 432 21.88 21.83 -20.83
C GLU A 432 22.31 22.21 -19.40
N GLU A 433 23.13 23.26 -19.21
CA GLU A 433 23.62 23.62 -17.86
C GLU A 433 22.71 24.63 -17.11
N ASP A 434 21.70 25.21 -17.74
CA ASP A 434 21.01 26.40 -17.22
C ASP A 434 19.51 26.21 -16.85
N GLU A 435 18.97 24.99 -17.01
CA GLU A 435 17.59 24.62 -16.63
C GLU A 435 17.52 23.90 -15.27
N THR A 436 18.59 23.20 -14.84
CA THR A 436 18.65 22.48 -13.56
C THR A 436 18.72 23.41 -12.34
N SER A 437 19.12 24.67 -12.52
CA SER A 437 19.14 25.70 -11.48
C SER A 437 17.79 26.41 -11.27
N ARG A 438 16.82 26.25 -12.19
CA ARG A 438 15.53 26.94 -12.17
C ARG A 438 14.46 26.25 -11.32
N SER A 439 14.55 24.94 -11.13
CA SER A 439 13.57 24.14 -10.37
C SER A 439 13.85 24.06 -8.86
N SER A 440 15.09 24.32 -8.45
CA SER A 440 15.55 24.17 -7.06
C SER A 440 15.05 25.27 -6.12
N VAL A 441 14.82 26.49 -6.63
CA VAL A 441 14.47 27.66 -5.80
C VAL A 441 12.99 27.66 -5.39
N ASN A 442 12.11 26.93 -6.11
CA ASN A 442 10.67 26.91 -5.86
C ASN A 442 10.19 25.72 -5.01
N THR A 443 11.11 24.85 -4.58
CA THR A 443 10.80 23.60 -3.87
C THR A 443 11.41 23.62 -2.48
N PHE A 444 10.56 23.55 -1.46
CA PHE A 444 10.97 23.54 -0.06
C PHE A 444 11.73 22.26 0.29
N MET A 445 11.11 21.08 0.12
CA MET A 445 11.71 19.77 0.39
C MET A 445 11.07 18.69 -0.51
N THR A 446 11.77 17.58 -0.77
CA THR A 446 11.21 16.40 -1.44
C THR A 446 10.47 15.50 -0.44
N ALA A 447 9.62 14.59 -0.92
CA ALA A 447 8.90 13.64 -0.08
C ALA A 447 9.85 12.82 0.83
N GLU A 448 10.97 12.33 0.28
CA GLU A 448 11.99 11.58 1.04
C GLU A 448 12.59 12.40 2.20
N GLN A 449 12.85 13.69 1.98
CA GLN A 449 13.38 14.57 3.01
C GLN A 449 12.33 14.87 4.10
N ILE A 450 11.06 14.98 3.70
CA ILE A 450 9.94 15.13 4.64
C ILE A 450 9.84 13.88 5.53
N VAL A 451 9.95 12.66 4.96
CA VAL A 451 9.96 11.41 5.75
C VAL A 451 11.08 11.42 6.79
N THR A 452 12.29 11.86 6.44
CA THR A 452 13.40 11.92 7.42
C THR A 452 13.10 12.87 8.60
N VAL A 453 12.54 14.05 8.32
CA VAL A 453 12.17 15.01 9.36
C VAL A 453 11.02 14.48 10.23
N LEU A 454 10.07 13.76 9.63
CA LEU A 454 8.97 13.15 10.38
C LEU A 454 9.47 12.00 11.29
N LYS A 455 10.42 11.18 10.83
CA LYS A 455 11.05 10.12 11.64
C LYS A 455 11.80 10.65 12.85
N ASP A 456 12.49 11.77 12.68
CA ASP A 456 13.26 12.41 13.76
C ASP A 456 12.36 13.14 14.78
N SER A 457 11.04 13.21 14.53
CA SER A 457 10.10 13.85 15.44
C SER A 457 9.70 12.93 16.59
N VAL A 458 9.82 13.43 17.82
CA VAL A 458 9.44 12.72 19.06
C VAL A 458 7.97 12.31 19.08
N THR A 459 7.12 13.03 18.35
CA THR A 459 5.68 12.77 18.25
C THR A 459 5.33 11.57 17.37
N LEU A 460 6.24 11.11 16.51
CA LEU A 460 6.00 10.03 15.53
C LEU A 460 6.98 8.85 15.66
N GLU A 461 7.68 8.74 16.80
CA GLU A 461 8.74 7.75 17.02
C GLU A 461 8.30 6.30 16.76
N ASN A 462 7.03 5.97 17.02
CA ASN A 462 6.45 4.64 16.80
C ASN A 462 5.55 4.54 15.55
N CYS A 463 5.49 5.58 14.70
CA CYS A 463 4.63 5.59 13.53
C CYS A 463 5.15 4.64 12.43
N PRO A 464 4.31 3.77 11.85
CA PRO A 464 4.67 2.90 10.74
C PRO A 464 5.21 3.67 9.52
N HIS A 465 6.19 3.08 8.83
CA HIS A 465 6.85 3.70 7.67
C HIS A 465 5.90 4.04 6.52
N CYS A 466 4.94 3.16 6.24
CA CYS A 466 3.93 3.35 5.20
C CYS A 466 3.03 4.57 5.45
N ILE A 467 2.71 4.87 6.71
CA ILE A 467 1.97 6.10 7.08
C ILE A 467 2.86 7.33 6.85
N LEU A 468 4.15 7.25 7.19
CA LEU A 468 5.09 8.37 6.98
C LEU A 468 5.27 8.71 5.49
N GLU A 469 5.31 7.69 4.62
CA GLU A 469 5.36 7.88 3.17
C GLU A 469 4.11 8.61 2.66
N GLU A 470 2.92 8.12 2.99
CA GLU A 470 1.65 8.74 2.58
C GLU A 470 1.53 10.18 3.11
N LEU A 471 1.87 10.40 4.39
CA LEU A 471 1.91 11.74 4.98
C LEU A 471 2.88 12.66 4.25
N SER A 472 4.04 12.14 3.83
CA SER A 472 5.01 12.95 3.10
C SER A 472 4.45 13.45 1.77
N GLU A 473 3.73 12.60 1.03
CA GLU A 473 3.09 12.98 -0.23
C GLU A 473 2.00 14.05 -0.02
N ILE A 474 1.18 13.88 1.03
CA ILE A 474 0.14 14.86 1.41
C ILE A 474 0.78 16.21 1.80
N LEU A 475 1.92 16.20 2.49
CA LEU A 475 2.57 17.40 3.03
C LEU A 475 3.40 18.20 2.02
N VAL A 476 3.88 17.59 0.92
CA VAL A 476 4.71 18.28 -0.10
C VAL A 476 4.04 19.55 -0.62
N SER A 477 2.77 19.48 -1.01
CA SER A 477 2.03 20.62 -1.58
C SER A 477 1.84 21.78 -0.59
N PRO A 478 1.25 21.56 0.62
CA PRO A 478 1.04 22.64 1.59
C PRO A 478 2.36 23.24 2.12
N LEU A 479 3.41 22.45 2.31
CA LEU A 479 4.72 22.97 2.74
C LEU A 479 5.36 23.87 1.67
N ASN A 480 5.29 23.46 0.40
CA ASN A 480 5.76 24.29 -0.72
C ASN A 480 4.96 25.61 -0.83
N ALA A 481 3.65 25.59 -0.59
CA ALA A 481 2.83 26.79 -0.59
C ALA A 481 3.21 27.77 0.54
N LYS A 482 3.38 27.26 1.78
CA LYS A 482 3.86 28.07 2.92
C LYS A 482 5.24 28.67 2.66
N TYR A 483 6.16 27.90 2.10
CA TYR A 483 7.52 28.35 1.77
C TYR A 483 7.51 29.51 0.78
N ARG A 484 6.74 29.40 -0.31
CA ARG A 484 6.61 30.46 -1.32
C ARG A 484 6.02 31.74 -0.75
N ALA A 485 4.95 31.65 0.03
CA ALA A 485 4.35 32.80 0.69
C ALA A 485 5.35 33.55 1.60
N ARG A 486 6.26 32.82 2.25
CA ARG A 486 7.31 33.42 3.07
C ARG A 486 8.39 34.13 2.24
N LEU A 487 8.84 33.52 1.13
CA LEU A 487 9.78 34.15 0.21
C LEU A 487 9.23 35.48 -0.36
N ASP A 488 7.95 35.50 -0.76
CA ASP A 488 7.29 36.70 -1.26
C ASP A 488 7.22 37.81 -0.20
N ALA A 489 6.93 37.46 1.05
CA ALA A 489 6.86 38.41 2.16
C ALA A 489 8.21 39.05 2.47
N VAL A 490 9.30 38.26 2.50
CA VAL A 490 10.66 38.77 2.73
C VAL A 490 11.10 39.69 1.58
N PHE A 491 10.74 39.34 0.33
CA PHE A 491 11.03 40.17 -0.83
C PHE A 491 10.34 41.55 -0.77
N LEU A 492 9.06 41.59 -0.41
CA LEU A 492 8.29 42.83 -0.37
C LEU A 492 8.87 43.85 0.62
N ILE A 493 9.29 43.38 1.81
CA ILE A 493 9.91 44.20 2.85
C ILE A 493 11.24 44.80 2.36
N ALA A 494 12.05 44.02 1.65
CA ALA A 494 13.32 44.50 1.10
C ALA A 494 13.11 45.51 -0.05
N TYR A 495 12.10 45.30 -0.90
CA TYR A 495 11.80 46.16 -2.03
C TYR A 495 11.34 47.57 -1.61
N ASP A 496 10.43 47.66 -0.62
CA ASP A 496 9.91 48.94 -0.15
C ASP A 496 10.96 49.80 0.56
N SER A 497 11.91 49.17 1.28
CA SER A 497 13.03 49.86 1.92
C SER A 497 13.96 50.52 0.87
N HIS A 498 14.36 49.76 -0.15
CA HIS A 498 15.23 50.27 -1.23
C HIS A 498 14.58 51.38 -2.06
N ARG A 499 13.26 51.35 -2.24
CA ARG A 499 12.54 52.39 -3.02
C ARG A 499 12.61 53.76 -2.33
N LYS A 500 12.43 53.81 -1.01
CA LYS A 500 12.46 55.06 -0.24
C LYS A 500 13.84 55.72 -0.23
N THR A 501 14.91 54.92 -0.07
CA THR A 501 16.28 55.45 -0.09
C THR A 501 16.65 56.04 -1.45
N ARG A 502 16.16 55.45 -2.55
CA ARG A 502 16.43 55.94 -3.90
C ARG A 502 15.68 57.23 -4.23
N THR A 503 14.46 57.41 -3.73
CA THR A 503 13.72 58.67 -3.93
C THR A 503 14.39 59.85 -3.23
N ASP A 504 14.87 59.65 -2.00
CA ASP A 504 15.54 60.70 -1.23
C ASP A 504 16.87 61.13 -1.88
N LEU A 505 17.62 60.17 -2.43
CA LEU A 505 18.88 60.44 -3.13
C LEU A 505 18.65 61.22 -4.44
N SER A 506 17.60 60.87 -5.20
CA SER A 506 17.20 61.58 -6.41
C SER A 506 16.86 63.05 -6.15
N GLU A 507 16.10 63.34 -5.10
CA GLU A 507 15.78 64.72 -4.71
C GLU A 507 17.04 65.53 -4.36
N LYS A 508 17.97 64.92 -3.62
CA LYS A 508 19.25 65.57 -3.25
C LYS A 508 20.06 65.96 -4.49
N MET A 509 20.15 65.08 -5.48
CA MET A 509 20.84 65.34 -6.74
C MET A 509 20.20 66.48 -7.54
N ASN A 510 18.87 66.48 -7.67
CA ASN A 510 18.13 67.54 -8.40
C ASN A 510 18.31 68.93 -7.75
N ARG A 511 18.29 69.01 -6.41
CA ARG A 511 18.54 70.25 -5.66
C ARG A 511 19.95 70.78 -5.88
N LEU A 512 20.95 69.90 -5.87
CA LEU A 512 22.35 70.27 -6.08
C LEU A 512 22.58 70.77 -7.52
N TYR A 513 22.03 70.08 -8.53
CA TYR A 513 22.08 70.53 -9.92
C TYR A 513 21.47 71.93 -10.11
N SER A 514 20.28 72.17 -9.54
CA SER A 514 19.60 73.47 -9.61
C SER A 514 20.43 74.58 -8.95
N THR A 515 21.11 74.27 -7.85
CA THR A 515 22.00 75.22 -7.14
C THR A 515 23.22 75.58 -7.98
N ILE A 516 23.84 74.60 -8.65
CA ILE A 516 24.97 74.80 -9.56
C ILE A 516 24.55 75.70 -10.73
N ALA A 517 23.40 75.41 -11.36
CA ALA A 517 22.88 76.20 -12.47
C ALA A 517 22.62 77.67 -12.11
N LEU A 518 22.02 77.95 -10.94
CA LEU A 518 21.81 79.32 -10.48
C LEU A 518 23.12 80.01 -10.11
N SER A 519 24.07 79.26 -9.54
CA SER A 519 25.39 79.79 -9.19
C SER A 519 26.18 80.17 -10.43
N ASP A 520 26.20 79.36 -11.49
CA ASP A 520 26.87 79.70 -12.76
C ASP A 520 26.25 80.94 -13.42
N LEU A 521 24.92 81.07 -13.38
CA LEU A 521 24.23 82.26 -13.89
C LEU A 521 24.67 83.53 -13.14
N SER A 522 24.89 83.44 -11.83
CA SER A 522 25.32 84.57 -11.01
C SER A 522 26.72 85.09 -11.33
N LEU A 523 27.58 84.23 -11.90
CA LEU A 523 28.95 84.59 -12.18
C LEU A 523 29.08 85.64 -13.29
N SER A 524 28.04 85.81 -14.12
CA SER A 524 27.97 86.84 -15.16
C SER A 524 28.09 88.28 -14.64
N VAL A 525 27.94 88.47 -13.33
CA VAL A 525 28.04 89.77 -12.64
C VAL A 525 29.49 90.20 -12.40
N PHE A 526 30.45 89.26 -12.41
CA PHE A 526 31.86 89.53 -12.15
C PHE A 526 32.68 89.73 -13.44
N ASP A 527 33.92 90.20 -13.28
CA ASP A 527 34.86 90.29 -14.40
C ASP A 527 35.25 88.90 -14.92
N GLU A 528 35.75 88.87 -16.16
CA GLU A 528 36.02 87.61 -16.86
C GLU A 528 37.04 86.74 -16.11
N LYS A 529 38.06 87.35 -15.48
CA LYS A 529 39.09 86.60 -14.74
C LYS A 529 38.53 85.92 -13.49
N LEU A 530 37.72 86.61 -12.69
CA LEU A 530 37.10 86.04 -11.49
C LEU A 530 36.04 84.99 -11.84
N THR A 531 35.25 85.25 -12.88
CA THR A 531 34.26 84.30 -13.41
C THR A 531 34.90 82.94 -13.74
N GLN A 532 36.06 82.95 -14.41
CA GLN A 532 36.79 81.71 -14.74
C GLN A 532 37.26 80.95 -13.49
N GLN A 533 37.73 81.66 -12.46
CA GLN A 533 38.19 81.05 -11.21
C GLN A 533 37.04 80.47 -10.37
N LEU A 534 35.89 81.16 -10.33
CA LEU A 534 34.69 80.69 -9.63
C LEU A 534 34.05 79.48 -10.34
N ARG A 535 34.04 79.43 -11.68
CA ARG A 535 33.63 78.24 -12.44
C ARG A 535 34.51 77.03 -12.15
N LEU A 536 35.83 77.22 -12.06
CA LEU A 536 36.74 76.14 -11.69
C LEU A 536 36.48 75.63 -10.27
N HIS A 537 36.10 76.52 -9.35
CA HIS A 537 35.71 76.14 -8.00
C HIS A 537 34.40 75.33 -7.98
N LEU A 538 33.38 75.74 -8.76
CA LEU A 538 32.15 74.98 -8.93
C LEU A 538 32.41 73.56 -9.45
N LEU A 539 33.26 73.42 -10.47
CA LEU A 539 33.64 72.13 -11.04
C LEU A 539 34.30 71.21 -10.00
N ARG A 540 35.26 71.74 -9.23
CA ARG A 540 36.01 70.97 -8.22
C ARG A 540 35.24 70.66 -6.94
N GLY A 541 34.19 71.43 -6.64
CA GLY A 541 33.32 71.22 -5.49
C GLY A 541 32.00 70.58 -5.92
N ALA A 542 30.95 71.39 -5.99
CA ALA A 542 29.58 70.94 -6.17
C ALA A 542 29.34 70.03 -7.39
N CYS A 543 30.00 70.27 -8.53
CA CYS A 543 29.86 69.39 -9.70
C CYS A 543 30.50 68.01 -9.48
N THR A 544 31.62 67.95 -8.74
CA THR A 544 32.26 66.69 -8.37
C THR A 544 31.39 65.90 -7.38
N ASP A 545 30.79 66.57 -6.41
CA ASP A 545 29.85 65.96 -5.46
C ASP A 545 28.62 65.39 -6.18
N LEU A 546 28.06 66.14 -7.13
CA LEU A 546 26.93 65.68 -7.94
C LEU A 546 27.30 64.46 -8.78
N ALA A 547 28.48 64.45 -9.41
CA ALA A 547 28.96 63.32 -10.19
C ALA A 547 29.18 62.06 -9.34
N ASN A 548 29.72 62.22 -8.13
CA ASN A 548 29.91 61.14 -7.19
C ASN A 548 28.57 60.60 -6.65
N LEU A 549 27.58 61.46 -6.39
CA LEU A 549 26.22 61.06 -6.01
C LEU A 549 25.53 60.23 -7.11
N ALA A 550 25.64 60.67 -8.37
CA ALA A 550 25.07 59.94 -9.50
C ALA A 550 25.74 58.58 -9.72
N LEU A 551 27.06 58.50 -9.54
CA LEU A 551 27.78 57.23 -9.62
C LEU A 551 27.33 56.28 -8.49
N GLY A 552 27.16 56.80 -7.27
CA GLY A 552 26.69 56.04 -6.13
C GLY A 552 25.26 55.52 -6.29
N ASP A 553 24.35 56.32 -6.87
CA ASP A 553 22.98 55.88 -7.19
C ASP A 553 22.95 54.77 -8.24
N TYR A 554 23.79 54.87 -9.27
CA TYR A 554 23.85 53.86 -10.33
C TYR A 554 24.49 52.54 -9.86
N THR A 555 25.42 52.61 -8.91
CA THR A 555 26.20 51.46 -8.41
C THR A 555 25.70 50.92 -7.06
N ASP A 556 24.63 51.50 -6.50
CA ASP A 556 24.09 51.18 -5.17
C ASP A 556 25.15 51.26 -4.04
N MET A 557 26.05 52.24 -4.11
CA MET A 557 27.15 52.40 -3.14
C MET A 557 26.68 53.13 -1.87
N PRO A 558 27.01 52.64 -0.65
CA PRO A 558 26.47 53.16 0.60
C PRO A 558 26.94 54.59 0.99
N ASN A 559 28.13 55.02 0.56
CA ASN A 559 28.68 56.37 0.82
C ASN A 559 29.12 57.08 -0.46
N PRO A 560 28.19 57.69 -1.23
CA PRO A 560 28.52 58.28 -2.52
C PRO A 560 29.49 59.47 -2.46
N LEU A 561 29.58 60.19 -1.33
CA LEU A 561 30.43 61.39 -1.22
C LEU A 561 31.90 61.08 -0.85
N GLU A 562 32.22 59.85 -0.48
CA GLU A 562 33.58 59.42 -0.08
C GLU A 562 34.27 58.58 -1.16
N ILE A 563 33.82 58.69 -2.42
CA ILE A 563 34.35 57.90 -3.53
C ILE A 563 35.79 58.34 -3.86
N THR A 564 36.75 57.48 -3.54
CA THR A 564 38.15 57.66 -3.96
C THR A 564 38.31 57.46 -5.46
N LYS A 565 39.35 58.08 -6.06
CA LYS A 565 39.65 57.93 -7.50
C LYS A 565 39.78 56.46 -7.94
N LYS A 566 40.36 55.60 -7.09
CA LYS A 566 40.51 54.16 -7.37
C LYS A 566 39.16 53.42 -7.42
N LEU A 567 38.27 53.70 -6.47
CA LEU A 567 36.93 53.09 -6.42
C LEU A 567 36.08 53.53 -7.61
N ARG A 568 36.17 54.81 -7.99
CA ARG A 568 35.51 55.36 -9.18
C ARG A 568 35.95 54.66 -10.46
N ASP A 569 37.27 54.58 -10.70
CA ASP A 569 37.81 54.01 -11.93
C ASP A 569 37.46 52.51 -12.05
N SER A 570 37.45 51.78 -10.93
CA SER A 570 36.98 50.38 -10.87
C SER A 570 35.49 50.26 -11.19
N ALA A 571 34.65 51.08 -10.55
CA ALA A 571 33.20 51.06 -10.73
C ALA A 571 32.81 51.36 -12.19
N ILE A 572 33.49 52.30 -12.85
CA ILE A 572 33.24 52.66 -14.25
C ILE A 572 33.72 51.55 -15.21
N GLN A 573 34.81 50.84 -14.90
CA GLN A 573 35.31 49.75 -15.73
C GLN A 573 34.36 48.55 -15.82
N GLU A 574 33.64 48.26 -14.73
CA GLU A 574 32.64 47.18 -14.65
C GLU A 574 31.33 47.51 -15.40
N MET A 575 31.13 48.76 -15.81
CA MET A 575 29.90 49.18 -16.50
C MET A 575 29.85 48.76 -17.97
N VAL A 576 28.64 48.52 -18.44
CA VAL A 576 28.34 48.26 -19.85
C VAL A 576 27.99 49.58 -20.58
N SER A 577 28.31 49.67 -21.87
CA SER A 577 27.90 50.80 -22.73
C SER A 577 26.36 50.89 -22.81
N PRO A 578 25.74 52.08 -22.74
CA PRO A 578 26.33 53.42 -22.83
C PRO A 578 26.69 54.07 -21.48
N ALA A 579 26.33 53.45 -20.35
CA ALA A 579 26.54 54.03 -19.02
C ALA A 579 28.02 54.33 -18.74
N LYS A 580 28.90 53.40 -19.13
CA LYS A 580 30.36 53.57 -19.05
C LYS A 580 30.84 54.86 -19.72
N GLU A 581 30.45 55.07 -20.99
CA GLU A 581 30.84 56.22 -21.79
C GLU A 581 30.31 57.53 -21.19
N TYR A 582 29.10 57.50 -20.62
CA TYR A 582 28.49 58.68 -19.99
C TYR A 582 29.18 59.08 -18.69
N PHE A 583 29.51 58.12 -17.82
CA PHE A 583 30.25 58.42 -16.60
C PHE A 583 31.71 58.81 -16.88
N GLU A 584 32.38 58.20 -17.88
CA GLU A 584 33.71 58.64 -18.34
C GLU A 584 33.67 60.10 -18.83
N ALA A 585 32.67 60.46 -19.64
CA ALA A 585 32.47 61.83 -20.11
C ALA A 585 32.19 62.81 -18.95
N LEU A 586 31.36 62.40 -17.98
CA LEU A 586 31.05 63.22 -16.81
C LEU A 586 32.29 63.54 -15.99
N PHE A 587 33.08 62.53 -15.60
CA PHE A 587 34.28 62.76 -14.81
C PHE A 587 35.39 63.45 -15.60
N ALA A 588 35.45 63.28 -16.92
CA ALA A 588 36.36 64.04 -17.78
C ALA A 588 35.99 65.54 -17.84
N SER A 589 34.70 65.88 -17.79
CA SER A 589 34.22 67.28 -17.80
C SER A 589 34.66 68.09 -16.57
N LEU A 590 35.03 67.41 -15.48
CA LEU A 590 35.50 68.04 -14.23
C LEU A 590 36.99 68.45 -14.28
N SER A 591 37.72 68.10 -15.36
CA SER A 591 39.11 68.53 -15.57
C SER A 591 39.20 70.02 -15.97
N GLU A 592 40.40 70.63 -15.87
CA GLU A 592 40.70 72.09 -15.87
C GLU A 592 40.33 72.90 -17.14
N LYS A 593 39.14 72.69 -17.70
CA LYS A 593 38.55 73.53 -18.75
C LYS A 593 37.63 74.57 -18.11
N VAL A 594 37.65 75.76 -18.69
CA VAL A 594 37.08 76.99 -18.11
C VAL A 594 35.55 77.08 -18.23
N THR A 595 34.90 76.14 -18.93
CA THR A 595 33.46 76.17 -19.26
C THR A 595 32.68 75.04 -18.60
N LEU A 596 31.51 75.35 -18.02
CA LEU A 596 30.58 74.38 -17.42
C LEU A 596 29.70 73.63 -18.44
N GLN A 597 29.66 74.05 -19.71
CA GLN A 597 28.82 73.42 -20.74
C GLN A 597 29.06 71.91 -20.91
N PRO A 598 30.31 71.40 -20.99
CA PRO A 598 30.56 69.96 -21.14
C PRO A 598 30.06 69.14 -19.94
N PHE A 599 29.97 69.75 -18.76
CA PHE A 599 29.43 69.10 -17.57
C PHE A 599 27.89 68.98 -17.65
N TYR A 600 27.21 70.03 -18.10
CA TYR A 600 25.76 69.98 -18.33
C TYR A 600 25.39 68.94 -19.39
N ASP A 601 26.10 68.93 -20.52
CA ASP A 601 25.88 67.96 -21.60
C ASP A 601 26.10 66.50 -21.12
N ALA A 602 27.06 66.28 -20.21
CA ALA A 602 27.29 64.97 -19.61
C ALA A 602 26.21 64.60 -18.59
N MET A 603 25.77 65.54 -17.74
CA MET A 603 24.72 65.28 -16.76
C MET A 603 23.36 65.02 -17.39
N GLU A 604 23.03 65.64 -18.53
CA GLU A 604 21.81 65.32 -19.29
C GLU A 604 21.78 63.86 -19.74
N LYS A 605 22.93 63.29 -20.13
CA LYS A 605 23.04 61.87 -20.48
C LYS A 605 22.88 60.95 -19.28
N ILE A 606 23.37 61.37 -18.11
CA ILE A 606 23.23 60.63 -16.84
C ILE A 606 21.79 60.67 -16.33
N ALA A 607 21.06 61.75 -16.61
CA ALA A 607 19.67 61.95 -16.23
C ALA A 607 18.69 61.05 -17.01
N LEU A 608 19.12 60.41 -18.10
CA LEU A 608 18.25 59.56 -18.91
C LEU A 608 17.58 58.45 -18.07
N PRO A 609 16.34 58.05 -18.41
CA PRO A 609 15.58 57.03 -17.66
C PRO A 609 16.28 55.67 -17.55
N ASN A 610 17.17 55.36 -18.49
CA ASN A 610 17.93 54.11 -18.52
C ASN A 610 19.24 54.17 -17.72
N ILE A 611 19.56 55.30 -17.07
CA ILE A 611 20.74 55.48 -16.22
C ILE A 611 20.31 55.80 -14.79
N CYS A 612 20.23 57.08 -14.40
CA CYS A 612 19.79 57.49 -13.07
C CYS A 612 18.33 57.99 -13.03
N GLY A 613 17.71 58.26 -14.19
CA GLY A 613 16.31 58.70 -14.25
C GLY A 613 16.03 59.99 -13.47
N LEU A 614 16.92 60.97 -13.60
CA LEU A 614 16.83 62.26 -12.90
C LEU A 614 15.99 63.25 -13.70
N ASN A 615 15.18 64.05 -13.01
CA ASN A 615 14.45 65.14 -13.63
C ASN A 615 15.23 66.45 -13.46
N LEU A 616 16.33 66.58 -14.20
CA LEU A 616 17.15 67.78 -14.19
C LEU A 616 16.41 68.90 -14.90
N TYR A 617 16.23 70.03 -14.23
CA TYR A 617 15.65 71.24 -14.83
C TYR A 617 16.47 72.46 -14.45
N HIS A 618 16.49 73.44 -15.36
CA HIS A 618 16.91 74.79 -15.01
C HIS A 618 15.78 75.48 -14.25
N PRO A 619 16.05 76.06 -13.07
CA PRO A 619 15.00 76.65 -12.25
C PRO A 619 14.30 77.82 -12.94
N ASP A 620 12.97 77.81 -12.88
CA ASP A 620 12.13 78.90 -13.36
C ASP A 620 12.20 80.12 -12.41
N ARG A 621 11.56 81.23 -12.79
CA ARG A 621 11.61 82.48 -11.99
C ARG A 621 11.06 82.29 -10.56
N LYS A 622 10.04 81.45 -10.37
CA LYS A 622 9.43 81.20 -9.07
C LYS A 622 10.35 80.38 -8.17
N MET A 623 10.86 79.26 -8.69
CA MET A 623 11.76 78.38 -7.97
C MET A 623 13.12 79.03 -7.70
N LYS A 624 13.60 79.90 -8.60
CA LYS A 624 14.77 80.75 -8.32
C LYS A 624 14.54 81.60 -7.06
N THR A 625 13.39 82.26 -6.95
CA THR A 625 13.08 83.12 -5.79
C THR A 625 13.00 82.30 -4.50
N GLU A 626 12.34 81.14 -4.55
CA GLU A 626 12.25 80.21 -3.42
C GLU A 626 13.62 79.66 -2.98
N MET A 627 14.45 79.21 -3.93
CA MET A 627 15.79 78.71 -3.64
C MET A 627 16.71 79.79 -3.08
N VAL A 628 16.61 81.04 -3.57
CA VAL A 628 17.37 82.17 -3.02
C VAL A 628 16.94 82.45 -1.57
N ASN A 629 15.64 82.47 -1.28
CA ASN A 629 15.13 82.69 0.07
C ASN A 629 15.58 81.57 1.03
N ASN A 630 15.46 80.31 0.60
CA ASN A 630 15.94 79.16 1.37
C ASN A 630 17.45 79.24 1.63
N ARG A 631 18.23 79.69 0.64
CA ARG A 631 19.68 79.88 0.79
C ARG A 631 20.01 81.04 1.74
N CYS A 632 19.27 82.14 1.71
CA CYS A 632 19.45 83.25 2.67
C CYS A 632 19.22 82.79 4.10
N ASN A 633 18.10 82.07 4.34
CA ASN A 633 17.79 81.54 5.67
C ASN A 633 18.87 80.56 6.15
N TYR A 634 19.29 79.63 5.28
CA TYR A 634 20.36 78.69 5.59
C TYR A 634 21.69 79.39 5.92
N LEU A 635 22.11 80.37 5.11
CA LEU A 635 23.33 81.13 5.36
C LEU A 635 23.24 81.96 6.64
N ALA A 636 22.07 82.50 6.97
CA ALA A 636 21.85 83.23 8.22
C ALA A 636 21.92 82.31 9.45
N GLU A 637 21.34 81.11 9.37
CA GLU A 637 21.44 80.10 10.43
C GLU A 637 22.87 79.58 10.61
N GLU A 638 23.56 79.25 9.52
CA GLU A 638 24.98 78.87 9.57
C GLU A 638 25.85 80.01 10.11
N LEU A 639 25.58 81.25 9.72
CA LEU A 639 26.31 82.40 10.22
C LEU A 639 26.09 82.57 11.73
N LYS A 640 24.86 82.37 12.24
CA LYS A 640 24.56 82.38 13.68
C LYS A 640 25.34 81.29 14.43
N ALA A 641 25.42 80.09 13.86
CA ALA A 641 26.09 78.94 14.48
C ALA A 641 27.63 78.93 14.31
N CYS A 642 28.17 79.70 13.37
CA CYS A 642 29.60 79.67 13.05
C CYS A 642 30.44 80.28 14.17
N SER A 643 31.48 79.57 14.62
CA SER A 643 32.44 80.06 15.63
C SER A 643 33.74 80.58 15.02
N GLU A 644 34.13 80.11 13.84
CA GLU A 644 35.41 80.45 13.23
C GLU A 644 35.33 81.75 12.40
N PRO A 645 36.20 82.75 12.64
CA PRO A 645 36.08 84.10 12.09
C PRO A 645 36.22 84.15 10.55
N ALA A 646 37.09 83.30 9.98
CA ALA A 646 37.29 83.24 8.53
C ALA A 646 36.07 82.67 7.78
N THR A 647 35.45 81.64 8.34
CA THR A 647 34.22 81.04 7.78
C THR A 647 33.03 81.96 7.98
N ALA A 648 32.92 82.60 9.14
CA ALA A 648 31.89 83.60 9.40
C ALA A 648 31.99 84.81 8.45
N LEU A 649 33.20 85.28 8.12
CA LEU A 649 33.40 86.32 7.12
C LEU A 649 32.97 85.87 5.72
N LEU A 650 33.31 84.64 5.32
CA LEU A 650 32.85 84.08 4.04
C LEU A 650 31.32 84.00 3.98
N LEU A 651 30.68 83.45 5.01
CA LEU A 651 29.21 83.35 5.11
C LEU A 651 28.55 84.73 5.07
N SER A 652 29.16 85.73 5.73
CA SER A 652 28.70 87.12 5.70
C SER A 652 28.77 87.70 4.28
N CYS A 653 29.87 87.50 3.55
CA CYS A 653 30.01 87.94 2.16
C CYS A 653 29.00 87.25 1.23
N LEU A 654 28.79 85.94 1.39
CA LEU A 654 27.83 85.18 0.59
C LEU A 654 26.38 85.60 0.88
N LEU A 655 26.04 85.86 2.14
CA LEU A 655 24.72 86.36 2.55
C LEU A 655 24.48 87.76 2.00
N LEU A 656 25.44 88.68 2.15
CA LEU A 656 25.36 90.04 1.61
C LEU A 656 25.25 90.05 0.08
N PHE A 657 26.01 89.18 -0.62
CA PHE A 657 25.87 89.01 -2.06
C PHE A 657 24.46 88.55 -2.45
N THR A 658 23.93 87.56 -1.74
CA THR A 658 22.60 87.02 -2.02
C THR A 658 21.51 88.07 -1.77
N LEU A 659 21.61 88.84 -0.68
CA LEU A 659 20.66 89.90 -0.32
C LEU A 659 20.70 91.12 -1.26
N THR A 660 21.86 91.42 -1.87
CA THR A 660 22.02 92.58 -2.76
C THR A 660 21.68 92.25 -4.22
N THR A 661 22.09 91.06 -4.69
CA THR A 661 21.95 90.67 -6.11
C THR A 661 20.73 89.78 -6.39
N ASN A 662 20.12 89.19 -5.35
CA ASN A 662 19.08 88.16 -5.48
C ASN A 662 19.53 86.96 -6.34
N GLN A 663 20.79 86.55 -6.17
CA GLN A 663 21.43 85.44 -6.88
C GLN A 663 22.20 84.55 -5.89
N LEU A 664 22.23 83.24 -6.16
CA LEU A 664 23.02 82.30 -5.35
C LEU A 664 24.46 82.32 -5.82
N LEU A 665 25.40 82.29 -4.89
CA LEU A 665 26.82 82.15 -5.17
C LEU A 665 27.44 81.06 -4.30
N LEU A 666 28.23 80.19 -4.93
CA LEU A 666 29.11 79.25 -4.26
C LEU A 666 30.55 79.71 -4.45
N ALA A 667 31.20 80.11 -3.36
CA ALA A 667 32.58 80.56 -3.38
C ALA A 667 33.31 80.08 -2.12
N SER A 668 34.62 79.89 -2.25
CA SER A 668 35.51 79.60 -1.12
C SER A 668 36.06 80.89 -0.49
N GLY A 669 36.63 80.77 0.72
CA GLY A 669 37.29 81.87 1.44
C GLY A 669 38.37 82.61 0.64
N LYS A 670 38.96 81.96 -0.38
CA LYS A 670 39.97 82.56 -1.27
C LYS A 670 39.43 83.72 -2.09
N PHE A 671 38.13 83.76 -2.34
CA PHE A 671 37.47 84.79 -3.16
C PHE A 671 36.94 85.96 -2.34
N VAL A 672 37.01 85.89 -1.00
CA VAL A 672 36.48 86.92 -0.09
C VAL A 672 36.99 88.34 -0.45
N PRO A 673 38.30 88.56 -0.73
CA PRO A 673 38.76 89.90 -1.12
C PRO A 673 38.11 90.44 -2.39
N GLN A 674 37.94 89.59 -3.42
CA GLN A 674 37.29 90.01 -4.67
C GLN A 674 35.78 90.22 -4.47
N LEU A 675 35.13 89.42 -3.63
CA LEU A 675 33.72 89.59 -3.30
C LEU A 675 33.47 90.88 -2.53
N ILE A 676 34.33 91.21 -1.57
CA ILE A 676 34.23 92.47 -0.82
C ILE A 676 34.43 93.65 -1.77
N SER A 677 35.39 93.60 -2.70
CA SER A 677 35.58 94.65 -3.71
C SER A 677 34.32 94.88 -4.55
N TYR A 678 33.61 93.81 -4.93
CA TYR A 678 32.36 93.92 -5.68
C TYR A 678 31.21 94.47 -4.81
N LEU A 679 31.08 93.97 -3.58
CA LEU A 679 30.03 94.40 -2.65
C LEU A 679 30.22 95.83 -2.15
N HIS A 680 31.47 96.31 -2.14
CA HIS A 680 31.81 97.66 -1.68
C HIS A 680 31.02 98.73 -2.43
N ASP A 681 30.71 98.56 -3.72
CA ASP A 681 29.96 99.56 -4.48
C ASP A 681 28.44 99.53 -4.21
N GLN A 682 27.91 98.43 -3.66
CA GLN A 682 26.47 98.14 -3.55
C GLN A 682 25.90 98.28 -2.12
N LEU A 683 26.74 98.49 -1.11
CA LEU A 683 26.35 98.47 0.31
C LEU A 683 26.23 99.88 0.96
N PRO A 684 25.54 100.05 2.10
CA PRO A 684 25.56 101.28 2.91
C PRO A 684 26.92 101.57 3.57
N SER A 685 27.30 102.84 3.74
CA SER A 685 28.62 103.28 4.27
C SER A 685 29.03 102.53 5.55
N ASP A 686 28.10 102.41 6.51
CA ASP A 686 28.37 101.82 7.82
C ASP A 686 28.59 100.29 7.77
N THR A 687 28.13 99.61 6.72
CA THR A 687 28.38 98.17 6.51
C THR A 687 29.67 97.94 5.72
N LYS A 688 30.04 98.88 4.83
CA LYS A 688 31.30 98.83 4.09
C LYS A 688 32.51 98.92 5.02
N GLU A 689 32.48 99.85 5.97
CA GLU A 689 33.58 100.05 6.92
C GLU A 689 33.79 98.82 7.80
N LEU A 690 32.70 98.26 8.35
CA LEU A 690 32.75 97.03 9.15
C LEU A 690 33.21 95.81 8.35
N LEU A 691 32.81 95.69 7.08
CA LEU A 691 33.23 94.60 6.21
C LEU A 691 34.74 94.66 5.89
N LEU A 692 35.27 95.86 5.66
CA LEU A 692 36.71 96.08 5.43
C LEU A 692 37.53 95.84 6.71
N GLN A 693 37.06 96.33 7.86
CA GLN A 693 37.68 96.07 9.16
C GLN A 693 37.71 94.57 9.48
N ALA A 694 36.61 93.87 9.21
CA ALA A 694 36.53 92.42 9.38
C ALA A 694 37.52 91.68 8.45
N GLN A 695 37.65 92.13 7.20
CA GLN A 695 38.63 91.59 6.26
C GLN A 695 40.07 91.78 6.74
N GLU A 696 40.43 92.99 7.15
CA GLU A 696 41.77 93.30 7.66
C GLU A 696 42.09 92.48 8.91
N ALA A 697 41.15 92.38 9.85
CA ALA A 697 41.29 91.58 11.05
C ALA A 697 41.49 90.09 10.72
N VAL A 698 40.69 89.50 9.83
CA VAL A 698 40.83 88.09 9.42
C VAL A 698 42.13 87.85 8.64
N VAL A 699 42.55 88.77 7.76
CA VAL A 699 43.82 88.66 7.03
C VAL A 699 45.01 88.79 7.98
N SER A 700 44.93 89.66 9.00
CA SER A 700 45.94 89.78 10.04
C SER A 700 46.05 88.49 10.85
N PHE A 701 44.92 87.88 11.23
CA PHE A 701 44.85 86.59 11.91
C PHE A 701 45.47 85.45 11.07
N LEU A 702 45.17 85.38 9.78
CA LEU A 702 45.73 84.35 8.88
C LEU A 702 47.24 84.52 8.62
N LYS A 703 47.78 85.74 8.71
CA LYS A 703 49.22 86.01 8.52
C LYS A 703 50.06 85.88 9.79
N SER A 704 49.46 85.99 10.98
CA SER A 704 50.14 86.05 12.29
C SER A 704 50.27 84.69 12.99
N GLU A 705 50.41 83.59 12.24
CA GLU A 705 50.50 82.22 12.77
C GLU A 705 49.37 81.82 13.75
N GLN A 706 48.18 82.44 13.65
CA GLN A 706 46.99 82.12 14.46
C GLN A 706 47.15 82.38 15.98
N ASN A 707 47.81 83.46 16.37
CA ASN A 707 47.84 83.87 17.78
C ASN A 707 46.42 84.15 18.35
N GLU A 708 46.16 83.74 19.60
CA GLU A 708 44.83 83.88 20.25
C GLU A 708 44.37 85.35 20.37
N GLU A 709 45.28 86.29 20.53
CA GLU A 709 44.94 87.72 20.58
C GLU A 709 44.41 88.25 19.23
N SER A 710 45.01 87.82 18.11
CA SER A 710 44.52 88.20 16.77
C SER A 710 43.25 87.43 16.38
N LYS A 711 43.05 86.21 16.92
CA LYS A 711 41.80 85.45 16.79
C LYS A 711 40.64 86.15 17.49
N ASN A 712 40.82 86.58 18.74
CA ASN A 712 39.80 87.27 19.53
C ASN A 712 39.41 88.63 18.92
N ALA A 713 40.40 89.40 18.47
CA ALA A 713 40.14 90.66 17.77
C ALA A 713 39.36 90.46 16.46
N ALA A 714 39.70 89.42 15.67
CA ALA A 714 38.95 89.07 14.48
C ALA A 714 37.53 88.56 14.79
N MET A 715 37.36 87.78 15.85
CA MET A 715 36.04 87.31 16.31
C MET A 715 35.13 88.46 16.73
N GLU A 716 35.64 89.44 17.47
CA GLU A 716 34.86 90.59 17.96
C GLU A 716 34.34 91.45 16.78
N ILE A 717 35.20 91.78 15.82
CA ILE A 717 34.83 92.58 14.65
C ILE A 717 33.86 91.80 13.73
N VAL A 718 34.10 90.50 13.52
CA VAL A 718 33.20 89.64 12.73
C VAL A 718 31.86 89.43 13.44
N HIS A 719 31.83 89.42 14.77
CA HIS A 719 30.59 89.37 15.55
C HIS A 719 29.77 90.65 15.38
N LEU A 720 30.40 91.82 15.42
CA LEU A 720 29.74 93.10 15.14
C LEU A 720 29.17 93.14 13.72
N LEU A 721 29.92 92.64 12.73
CA LEU A 721 29.45 92.50 11.35
C LEU A 721 28.24 91.54 11.27
N ARG A 722 28.31 90.39 11.95
CA ARG A 722 27.23 89.40 12.00
C ARG A 722 25.93 89.98 12.54
N GLU A 723 25.98 90.61 13.72
CA GLU A 723 24.82 91.20 14.36
C GLU A 723 24.15 92.21 13.42
N LYS A 724 24.95 93.08 12.80
CA LYS A 724 24.45 94.08 11.86
C LYS A 724 23.78 93.48 10.61
N ILE A 725 24.39 92.47 9.99
CA ILE A 725 23.81 91.82 8.81
C ILE A 725 22.48 91.14 9.17
N LEU A 726 22.40 90.51 10.35
CA LEU A 726 21.19 89.83 10.81
C LEU A 726 20.08 90.83 11.16
N THR A 727 20.38 91.95 11.81
CA THR A 727 19.41 93.01 12.08
C THR A 727 18.88 93.63 10.79
N ASP A 728 19.76 93.96 9.84
CA ASP A 728 19.39 94.56 8.55
C ASP A 728 18.52 93.61 7.72
N MET A 729 18.75 92.30 7.83
CA MET A 729 17.94 91.26 7.19
C MET A 729 16.55 91.16 7.82
N GLU A 730 16.45 91.14 9.16
CA GLU A 730 15.18 91.08 9.89
C GLU A 730 14.32 92.33 9.65
N GLU A 731 14.93 93.51 9.49
CA GLU A 731 14.22 94.74 9.11
C GLU A 731 13.70 94.68 7.66
N LYS A 732 14.51 94.19 6.70
CA LYS A 732 14.07 94.00 5.31
C LYS A 732 12.94 92.98 5.15
N VAL A 733 12.92 91.94 5.97
CA VAL A 733 11.86 90.91 5.98
C VAL A 733 10.56 91.44 6.61
N LYS A 734 10.63 92.42 7.52
CA LYS A 734 9.43 93.10 8.10
C LYS A 734 8.82 94.16 7.16
N LEU A 735 9.56 94.60 6.14
CA LEU A 735 9.18 95.65 5.17
C LEU A 735 8.75 95.10 3.80
N CYS A 736 8.98 93.81 3.52
CA CYS A 736 8.46 93.07 2.37
C CYS A 736 7.27 92.20 2.80
#